data_AF-A0A7C1C957-F1
#
_entry.id   AF-A0A7C1C957-F1
#
_cell.length_a   1.000
_cell.length_b   1.000
_cell.length_c   1.000
_cell.angle_alpha   90.00
_cell.angle_beta   90.00
_cell.angle_gamma   90.00
#
_symmetry.space_group_name_H-M   'P 1'
#
loop_
_entity.id
_entity.type
_entity.pdbx_description
1 polymer ?
#
loop_
_entity_poly.entity_id
_entity_poly.type
_entity_poly.pdbx_seq_one_letter_code
_entity_poly.pdbx_strand_id
1 'polypeptide(L)'
;MTAIGGYALFFSFLLSIAVLASFVVGLKRKDGRFIDVGYRGTKVVFLSITAASLLLVYAFLTDDFRIQYVASYSERALPLFYKITGLWAGQKGSLLFWTWLLSLFTFITIVRDEKKPNTFYLPYVLVFLNITMIFFLFLVNFITRPFELSSVIPADGNGLNPLLQNPGMVFHPPTLYLGYVGFAVPFAFAMAALVMKELGDWWIKRTRGWILFSWVFLTLGIVFGGWWAYRELGWGGVWAWDPVENASLMPWFTATAFLHSVIIQERRGMLKVWNLVLILLTFSLSIFGTFITRSGIITSVHAFGQSSVGYVFLAFLLIIVTVGIYLIWTRYDMLKEKNPRIESFVSKESAFLYNNIILLGLAFATFWGTIFPLISEAVKGVKISVGPPFFNRVNSPLFLLLLVLMSVCPLLAWRRTSLKGAVRNLLIPASLMLLSLPLLYLSGISEFMPLFFYSFSLFVIVSLLREFYIGTRSGVKHRGERWFASFINLISNNRRRYGGFVVHIGIVFVIVGLTGYGYFQYKENYTLVPGEQAKVKDYTLKFEGLQSLQGRNYSSLSALVKVYKSGKFQGIMKPEKRFYKREQPTTEVAIKDSLFQDLYLILSGWENDGSVTLTVVINPFLSWAWVGTGVIVLGTIWAVIPRRRKEWETELLEKDLILYLKGVKGL
;
A
#
# COMPACT_ATOMS: atom_id res chain seq x y z
N MET A 1 -33.67 -12.61 1.55
CA MET A 1 -32.21 -12.36 1.56
C MET A 1 -31.90 -10.86 1.52
N THR A 2 -32.39 -10.12 0.53
CA THR A 2 -32.19 -8.65 0.42
C THR A 2 -32.59 -7.87 1.68
N ALA A 3 -33.80 -8.12 2.19
CA ALA A 3 -34.27 -7.48 3.44
C ALA A 3 -33.38 -7.83 4.64
N ILE A 4 -32.92 -9.08 4.74
CA ILE A 4 -32.04 -9.54 5.84
C ILE A 4 -30.70 -8.80 5.80
N GLY A 5 -30.09 -8.65 4.62
CA GLY A 5 -28.84 -7.90 4.47
C GLY A 5 -28.99 -6.44 4.88
N GLY A 6 -30.05 -5.77 4.42
CA GLY A 6 -30.37 -4.40 4.82
C GLY A 6 -30.63 -4.26 6.33
N TYR A 7 -31.44 -5.14 6.92
CA TYR A 7 -31.72 -5.14 8.36
C TYR A 7 -30.48 -5.44 9.20
N ALA A 8 -29.59 -6.33 8.76
CA ALA A 8 -28.33 -6.60 9.44
C ALA A 8 -27.44 -5.35 9.49
N LEU A 9 -27.36 -4.57 8.39
CA LEU A 9 -26.61 -3.31 8.37
C LEU A 9 -27.25 -2.24 9.26
N PHE A 10 -28.58 -2.15 9.26
CA PHE A 10 -29.29 -1.17 10.08
C PHE A 10 -29.21 -1.50 11.57
N PHE A 11 -29.37 -2.77 11.93
CA PHE A 11 -29.12 -3.27 13.28
C PHE A 11 -27.67 -2.98 13.72
N SER A 12 -26.69 -3.22 12.86
CA SER A 12 -25.28 -2.91 13.14
C SER A 12 -25.07 -1.41 13.42
N PHE A 13 -25.75 -0.53 12.68
CA PHE A 13 -25.69 0.91 12.89
C PHE A 13 -26.23 1.32 14.27
N LEU A 14 -27.44 0.89 14.61
CA LEU A 14 -28.06 1.17 15.92
C LEU A 14 -27.23 0.58 17.06
N LEU A 15 -26.76 -0.66 16.91
CA LEU A 15 -25.93 -1.32 17.91
C LEU A 15 -24.57 -0.62 18.07
N SER A 16 -23.96 -0.11 17.00
CA SER A 16 -22.70 0.63 17.09
C SER A 16 -22.85 1.92 17.90
N ILE A 17 -23.98 2.63 17.76
CA ILE A 17 -24.32 3.79 18.58
C ILE A 17 -24.46 3.38 20.06
N ALA A 18 -25.19 2.29 20.34
CA ALA A 18 -25.35 1.78 21.70
C ALA A 18 -24.00 1.33 22.32
N VAL A 19 -23.13 0.69 21.54
CA VAL A 19 -21.79 0.30 21.95
C VAL A 19 -20.92 1.52 22.26
N LEU A 20 -20.98 2.57 21.42
CA LEU A 20 -20.26 3.82 21.68
C LEU A 20 -20.73 4.45 22.99
N ALA A 21 -22.05 4.54 23.20
CA ALA A 21 -22.62 5.03 24.44
C ALA A 21 -22.17 4.20 25.64
N SER A 22 -22.14 2.87 25.50
CA SER A 22 -21.68 1.94 26.54
C SER A 22 -20.22 2.19 26.92
N PHE A 23 -19.31 2.35 25.95
CA PHE A 23 -17.92 2.68 26.26
C PHE A 23 -17.79 4.05 26.93
N VAL A 24 -18.49 5.07 26.45
CA VAL A 24 -18.45 6.42 27.06
C VAL A 24 -18.97 6.41 28.49
N VAL A 25 -20.09 5.75 28.76
CA VAL A 25 -20.67 5.62 30.11
C VAL A 25 -19.76 4.79 31.01
N GLY A 26 -19.26 3.65 30.52
CA GLY A 26 -18.34 2.78 31.26
C GLY A 26 -17.04 3.50 31.64
N LEU A 27 -16.47 4.30 30.74
CA LEU A 27 -15.28 5.10 31.00
C LEU A 27 -15.56 6.23 32.01
N LYS A 28 -16.67 6.97 31.87
CA LYS A 28 -17.03 8.06 32.78
C LYS A 28 -17.37 7.56 34.19
N ARG A 29 -18.11 6.47 34.30
CA ARG A 29 -18.55 5.88 35.58
C ARG A 29 -17.54 4.91 36.19
N LYS A 30 -16.47 4.57 35.45
CA LYS A 30 -15.49 3.52 35.81
C LYS A 30 -16.16 2.17 36.08
N ASP A 31 -17.20 1.85 35.31
CA ASP A 31 -18.02 0.63 35.49
C ASP A 31 -17.70 -0.40 34.40
N GLY A 32 -17.09 -1.52 34.82
CA GLY A 32 -16.67 -2.61 33.94
C GLY A 32 -17.83 -3.28 33.20
N ARG A 33 -19.06 -3.25 33.74
CA ARG A 33 -20.22 -3.90 33.12
C ARG A 33 -20.57 -3.25 31.78
N PHE A 34 -20.53 -1.92 31.71
CA PHE A 34 -20.74 -1.18 30.46
C PHE A 34 -19.60 -1.40 29.46
N ILE A 35 -18.37 -1.57 29.93
CA ILE A 35 -17.23 -1.90 29.07
C ILE A 35 -17.41 -3.30 28.45
N ASP A 36 -17.82 -4.28 29.25
CA ASP A 36 -18.10 -5.65 28.78
C ASP A 36 -19.26 -5.71 27.79
N VAL A 37 -20.33 -4.93 28.02
CA VAL A 37 -21.41 -4.74 27.04
C VAL A 37 -20.86 -4.17 25.73
N GLY A 38 -19.96 -3.18 25.80
CA GLY A 38 -19.29 -2.62 24.64
C GLY A 38 -18.47 -3.66 23.87
N TYR A 39 -17.67 -4.48 24.56
CA TYR A 39 -16.91 -5.57 23.94
C TYR A 39 -17.80 -6.60 23.25
N ARG A 40 -18.84 -7.08 23.94
CA ARG A 40 -19.80 -8.07 23.37
C ARG A 40 -20.57 -7.48 22.20
N GLY A 41 -21.08 -6.26 22.34
CA GLY A 41 -21.82 -5.57 21.28
C GLY A 41 -20.95 -5.36 20.04
N THR A 42 -19.66 -5.00 20.20
CA THR A 42 -18.74 -4.85 19.07
C THR A 42 -18.52 -6.17 18.32
N LYS A 43 -18.44 -7.31 19.03
CA LYS A 43 -18.37 -8.65 18.39
C LYS A 43 -19.64 -8.96 17.60
N VAL A 44 -20.81 -8.61 18.13
CA VAL A 44 -22.10 -8.78 17.43
C VAL A 44 -22.20 -7.87 16.20
N VAL A 45 -21.71 -6.63 16.27
CA VAL A 45 -21.60 -5.72 15.11
C VAL A 45 -20.76 -6.39 14.00
N PHE A 46 -19.58 -6.94 14.33
CA PHE A 46 -18.75 -7.66 13.35
C PHE A 46 -19.47 -8.84 12.71
N LEU A 47 -20.16 -9.68 13.50
CA LEU A 47 -20.92 -10.81 12.98
C LEU A 47 -22.05 -10.36 12.04
N SER A 48 -22.75 -9.29 12.41
CA SER A 48 -23.87 -8.73 11.64
C SER A 48 -23.41 -8.14 10.30
N ILE A 49 -22.31 -7.37 10.30
CA ILE A 49 -21.70 -6.84 9.06
C ILE A 49 -21.14 -7.99 8.20
N THR A 50 -20.55 -9.02 8.81
CA THR A 50 -20.08 -10.21 8.09
C THR A 50 -21.23 -10.94 7.39
N ALA A 51 -22.35 -11.14 8.08
CA ALA A 51 -23.54 -11.72 7.48
C ALA A 51 -24.06 -10.89 6.29
N ALA A 52 -24.10 -9.55 6.43
CA ALA A 52 -24.47 -8.67 5.32
C ALA A 52 -23.49 -8.79 4.14
N SER A 53 -22.18 -8.75 4.36
CA SER A 53 -21.18 -8.91 3.29
C SER A 53 -21.31 -10.24 2.57
N LEU A 54 -21.50 -11.35 3.31
CA LEU A 54 -21.69 -12.68 2.73
C LEU A 54 -22.99 -12.80 1.93
N LEU A 55 -24.09 -12.19 2.41
CA LEU A 55 -25.36 -12.13 1.68
C LEU A 55 -25.22 -11.35 0.36
N LEU A 56 -24.44 -10.27 0.34
CA LEU A 56 -24.21 -9.53 -0.89
C LEU A 56 -23.38 -10.35 -1.90
N VAL A 57 -22.31 -11.01 -1.43
CA VAL A 57 -21.52 -11.93 -2.28
C VAL A 57 -22.41 -13.05 -2.81
N TYR A 58 -23.23 -13.67 -1.96
CA TYR A 58 -24.18 -14.69 -2.39
C TYR A 58 -25.15 -14.19 -3.46
N ALA A 59 -25.65 -12.96 -3.32
CA ALA A 59 -26.51 -12.34 -4.33
C ALA A 59 -25.81 -12.16 -5.68
N PHE A 60 -24.52 -11.79 -5.69
CA PHE A 60 -23.72 -11.78 -6.92
C PHE A 60 -23.53 -13.18 -7.50
N LEU A 61 -23.23 -14.18 -6.67
CA LEU A 61 -22.99 -15.55 -7.14
C LEU A 61 -24.25 -16.20 -7.74
N THR A 62 -25.43 -15.77 -7.29
CA THR A 62 -26.74 -16.29 -7.73
C THR A 62 -27.46 -15.37 -8.73
N ASP A 63 -26.80 -14.31 -9.20
CA ASP A 63 -27.37 -13.36 -10.17
C ASP A 63 -28.72 -12.76 -9.73
N ASP A 64 -28.85 -12.38 -8.44
CA ASP A 64 -30.07 -11.79 -7.91
C ASP A 64 -30.27 -10.34 -8.38
N PHE A 65 -30.73 -10.18 -9.62
CA PHE A 65 -30.95 -8.89 -10.29
C PHE A 65 -32.09 -8.05 -9.70
N ARG A 66 -32.80 -8.56 -8.68
CA ARG A 66 -33.71 -7.74 -7.86
C ARG A 66 -32.93 -6.68 -7.09
N ILE A 67 -31.67 -6.92 -6.76
CA ILE A 67 -30.79 -5.94 -6.14
C ILE A 67 -30.16 -5.09 -7.24
N GLN A 68 -30.40 -3.78 -7.19
CA GLN A 68 -29.91 -2.82 -8.18
C GLN A 68 -28.39 -2.92 -8.37
N TYR A 69 -27.66 -3.09 -7.28
CA TYR A 69 -26.20 -3.20 -7.34
C TYR A 69 -25.72 -4.46 -8.07
N VAL A 70 -26.40 -5.61 -7.88
CA VAL A 70 -26.07 -6.85 -8.57
C VAL A 70 -26.39 -6.73 -10.07
N ALA A 71 -27.56 -6.17 -10.40
CA ALA A 71 -27.96 -5.89 -11.77
C ALA A 71 -26.98 -4.96 -12.51
N SER A 72 -26.38 -3.99 -11.82
CA SER A 72 -25.45 -3.04 -12.43
C SER A 72 -24.02 -3.55 -12.62
N TYR A 73 -23.60 -4.60 -11.91
CA TYR A 73 -22.18 -5.05 -11.85
C TYR A 73 -21.99 -6.55 -12.11
N SER A 74 -23.02 -7.23 -12.59
CA SER A 74 -22.97 -8.66 -12.90
C SER A 74 -23.80 -9.00 -14.12
N GLU A 75 -23.56 -10.17 -14.68
CA GLU A 75 -24.35 -10.79 -15.74
C GLU A 75 -24.22 -12.32 -15.60
N ARG A 76 -25.18 -13.07 -16.14
CA ARG A 76 -25.19 -14.54 -16.03
C ARG A 76 -23.93 -15.18 -16.64
N ALA A 77 -23.45 -14.62 -17.74
CA ALA A 77 -22.27 -15.11 -18.46
C ALA A 77 -20.93 -14.78 -17.77
N LEU A 78 -20.93 -13.92 -16.74
CA LEU A 78 -19.72 -13.49 -16.05
C LEU A 78 -19.06 -14.69 -15.34
N PRO A 79 -17.75 -14.92 -15.50
CA PRO A 79 -17.06 -15.96 -14.75
C PRO A 79 -17.21 -15.79 -13.23
N LEU A 80 -17.38 -16.90 -12.51
CA LEU A 80 -17.60 -16.92 -11.05
C LEU A 80 -16.57 -16.09 -10.28
N PHE A 81 -15.30 -16.16 -10.71
CA PHE A 81 -14.20 -15.44 -10.10
C PHE A 81 -14.43 -13.91 -10.09
N TYR A 82 -15.03 -13.35 -11.13
CA TYR A 82 -15.38 -11.93 -11.24
C TYR A 82 -16.72 -11.58 -10.60
N LYS A 83 -17.61 -12.55 -10.36
CA LYS A 83 -18.83 -12.29 -9.56
C LYS A 83 -18.49 -11.95 -8.12
N ILE A 84 -17.50 -12.63 -7.52
CA ILE A 84 -17.06 -12.35 -6.14
C ILE A 84 -16.52 -10.92 -6.00
N THR A 85 -15.83 -10.41 -7.03
CA THR A 85 -15.28 -9.05 -7.01
C THR A 85 -16.36 -7.98 -7.02
N GLY A 86 -17.63 -8.33 -7.28
CA GLY A 86 -18.78 -7.45 -7.07
C GLY A 86 -18.80 -6.78 -5.69
N LEU A 87 -18.21 -7.42 -4.66
CA LEU A 87 -18.05 -6.82 -3.33
C LEU A 87 -17.14 -5.58 -3.32
N TRP A 88 -16.23 -5.40 -4.27
CA TRP A 88 -15.36 -4.20 -4.35
C TRP A 88 -15.30 -3.53 -5.73
N ALA A 89 -16.05 -4.05 -6.71
CA ALA A 89 -16.10 -3.53 -8.08
C ALA A 89 -16.70 -2.13 -8.20
N GLY A 90 -17.62 -1.78 -7.31
CA GLY A 90 -18.35 -0.52 -7.34
C GLY A 90 -18.44 0.13 -5.97
N GLN A 91 -19.02 1.32 -5.93
CA GLN A 91 -19.04 2.13 -4.71
C GLN A 91 -19.84 1.47 -3.57
N LYS A 92 -21.03 0.92 -3.85
CA LYS A 92 -21.90 0.33 -2.81
C LYS A 92 -21.21 -0.85 -2.11
N GLY A 93 -20.68 -1.79 -2.89
CA GLY A 93 -19.95 -2.94 -2.37
C GLY A 93 -18.67 -2.52 -1.66
N SER A 94 -17.82 -1.71 -2.30
CA SER A 94 -16.50 -1.38 -1.75
C SER A 94 -16.55 -0.62 -0.42
N LEU A 95 -17.59 0.20 -0.19
CA LEU A 95 -17.81 0.82 1.13
C LEU A 95 -18.29 -0.18 2.18
N LEU A 96 -19.10 -1.18 1.81
CA LEU A 96 -19.42 -2.31 2.68
C LEU A 96 -18.17 -3.14 2.98
N PHE A 97 -17.30 -3.37 1.99
CA PHE A 97 -16.03 -4.06 2.19
C PHE A 97 -15.10 -3.29 3.14
N TRP A 98 -14.99 -1.97 2.98
CA TRP A 98 -14.27 -1.11 3.91
C TRP A 98 -14.82 -1.26 5.33
N THR A 99 -16.16 -1.18 5.48
CA THR A 99 -16.86 -1.32 6.77
C THR A 99 -16.59 -2.67 7.42
N TRP A 100 -16.65 -3.74 6.61
CA TRP A 100 -16.36 -5.09 7.05
C TRP A 100 -14.93 -5.25 7.53
N LEU A 101 -13.93 -4.76 6.80
CA LEU A 101 -12.53 -4.79 7.21
C LEU A 101 -12.30 -4.02 8.52
N LEU A 102 -12.91 -2.84 8.69
CA LEU A 102 -12.79 -2.10 9.95
C LEU A 102 -13.38 -2.91 11.11
N SER A 103 -14.50 -3.60 10.87
CA SER A 103 -15.18 -4.39 11.90
C SER A 103 -14.37 -5.62 12.27
N LEU A 104 -13.74 -6.25 11.29
CA LEU A 104 -12.80 -7.34 11.47
C LEU A 104 -11.57 -6.88 12.28
N PHE A 105 -10.98 -5.73 11.93
CA PHE A 105 -9.80 -5.22 12.64
C PHE A 105 -10.12 -4.77 14.07
N THR A 106 -11.31 -4.23 14.30
CA THR A 106 -11.82 -3.91 15.63
C THR A 106 -12.04 -5.19 16.44
N PHE A 107 -12.66 -6.21 15.85
CA PHE A 107 -12.84 -7.53 16.46
C PHE A 107 -11.51 -8.18 16.84
N ILE A 108 -10.53 -8.20 15.93
CA ILE A 108 -9.17 -8.72 16.19
C ILE A 108 -8.51 -7.94 17.33
N THR A 109 -8.66 -6.62 17.36
CA THR A 109 -8.10 -5.78 18.43
C THR A 109 -8.68 -6.17 19.79
N ILE A 110 -10.00 -6.42 19.88
CA ILE A 110 -10.65 -6.91 21.10
C ILE A 110 -10.12 -8.28 21.49
N VAL A 111 -10.20 -9.28 20.61
CA VAL A 111 -9.81 -10.67 20.93
C VAL A 111 -8.34 -10.76 21.34
N ARG A 112 -7.48 -9.96 20.71
CA ARG A 112 -6.04 -9.92 21.01
C ARG A 112 -5.76 -9.32 22.38
N ASP A 113 -6.53 -8.31 22.79
CA ASP A 113 -6.17 -7.45 23.93
C ASP A 113 -7.06 -7.65 25.16
N GLU A 114 -8.36 -7.93 25.04
CA GLU A 114 -9.35 -7.92 26.14
C GLU A 114 -8.96 -8.78 27.35
N LYS A 115 -8.29 -9.92 27.11
CA LYS A 115 -7.89 -10.88 28.17
C LYS A 115 -6.51 -10.59 28.77
N LYS A 116 -5.78 -9.58 28.29
CA LYS A 116 -4.42 -9.29 28.78
C LYS A 116 -4.49 -8.51 30.10
N PRO A 117 -3.49 -8.64 30.99
CA PRO A 117 -3.36 -7.72 32.12
C PRO A 117 -3.14 -6.28 31.59
N ASN A 118 -3.68 -5.28 32.31
CA ASN A 118 -3.56 -3.85 32.00
C ASN A 118 -4.23 -3.41 30.68
N THR A 119 -5.49 -3.76 30.46
CA THR A 119 -6.30 -3.40 29.28
C THR A 119 -7.08 -2.09 29.41
N PHE A 120 -6.77 -1.25 30.40
CA PHE A 120 -7.47 0.00 30.66
C PHE A 120 -7.49 0.97 29.46
N TYR A 121 -6.54 0.84 28.52
CA TYR A 121 -6.51 1.61 27.28
C TYR A 121 -7.53 1.13 26.22
N LEU A 122 -7.92 -0.15 26.26
CA LEU A 122 -8.67 -0.79 25.19
C LEU A 122 -10.02 -0.11 24.92
N PRO A 123 -10.85 0.25 25.94
CA PRO A 123 -12.11 0.94 25.69
C PRO A 123 -11.92 2.30 25.00
N TYR A 124 -10.85 3.04 25.32
CA TYR A 124 -10.53 4.31 24.65
C TYR A 124 -10.19 4.11 23.18
N VAL A 125 -9.42 3.06 22.85
CA VAL A 125 -9.13 2.69 21.45
C VAL A 125 -10.42 2.35 20.70
N LEU A 126 -11.30 1.57 21.33
CA LEU A 126 -12.56 1.14 20.72
C LEU A 126 -13.54 2.30 20.50
N VAL A 127 -13.50 3.36 21.31
CA VAL A 127 -14.27 4.59 21.05
C VAL A 127 -13.91 5.17 19.68
N PHE A 128 -12.63 5.35 19.36
CA PHE A 128 -12.22 5.93 18.08
C PHE A 128 -12.46 4.99 16.88
N LEU A 129 -12.26 3.68 17.06
CA LEU A 129 -12.61 2.69 16.04
C LEU A 129 -14.12 2.66 15.78
N ASN A 130 -14.94 2.76 16.83
CA ASN A 130 -16.40 2.76 16.70
C ASN A 130 -16.94 4.07 16.13
N ILE A 131 -16.36 5.24 16.46
CA ILE A 131 -16.72 6.50 15.77
C ILE A 131 -16.52 6.38 14.26
N THR A 132 -15.38 5.80 13.85
CA THR A 132 -15.11 5.53 12.43
C THR A 132 -16.09 4.50 11.87
N MET A 133 -16.44 3.46 12.65
CA MET A 133 -17.45 2.45 12.27
C MET A 133 -18.82 3.06 12.00
N ILE A 134 -19.29 3.93 12.88
CA ILE A 134 -20.58 4.60 12.77
C ILE A 134 -20.63 5.45 11.50
N PHE A 135 -19.56 6.15 11.17
CA PHE A 135 -19.46 6.91 9.91
C PHE A 135 -19.66 6.01 8.68
N PHE A 136 -18.94 4.89 8.59
CA PHE A 136 -19.08 3.98 7.45
C PHE A 136 -20.43 3.24 7.43
N LEU A 137 -20.95 2.86 8.59
CA LEU A 137 -22.29 2.30 8.73
C LEU A 137 -23.37 3.30 8.30
N PHE A 138 -23.18 4.59 8.59
CA PHE A 138 -24.07 5.64 8.10
C PHE A 138 -24.05 5.71 6.57
N LEU A 139 -22.87 5.68 5.94
CA LEU A 139 -22.75 5.69 4.47
C LEU A 139 -23.52 4.52 3.83
N VAL A 140 -23.30 3.29 4.31
CA VAL A 140 -23.90 2.09 3.69
C VAL A 140 -25.39 1.93 3.98
N ASN A 141 -25.91 2.50 5.08
CA ASN A 141 -27.34 2.45 5.40
C ASN A 141 -28.15 3.56 4.74
N PHE A 142 -27.60 4.78 4.67
CA PHE A 142 -28.41 5.95 4.29
C PHE A 142 -28.09 6.48 2.90
N ILE A 143 -26.86 6.34 2.43
CA ILE A 143 -26.42 7.00 1.19
C ILE A 143 -26.21 6.00 0.05
N THR A 144 -25.43 4.93 0.25
CA THR A 144 -25.09 4.02 -0.87
C THR A 144 -25.90 2.74 -0.93
N ARG A 145 -26.51 2.28 0.17
CA ARG A 145 -27.49 1.17 0.22
C ARG A 145 -27.18 -0.02 -0.72
N PRO A 146 -26.28 -0.94 -0.33
CA PRO A 146 -25.90 -2.10 -1.16
C PRO A 146 -27.04 -3.06 -1.51
N PHE A 147 -28.10 -3.09 -0.69
CA PHE A 147 -29.27 -3.96 -0.85
C PHE A 147 -30.50 -3.23 -1.41
N GLU A 148 -30.31 -2.07 -2.02
CA GLU A 148 -31.39 -1.34 -2.69
C GLU A 148 -31.99 -2.17 -3.83
N LEU A 149 -33.32 -2.24 -3.89
CA LEU A 149 -34.05 -2.99 -4.90
C LEU A 149 -34.13 -2.20 -6.20
N SER A 150 -34.04 -2.91 -7.33
CA SER A 150 -34.27 -2.35 -8.66
C SER A 150 -35.76 -2.00 -8.83
N SER A 151 -36.05 -0.84 -9.43
CA SER A 151 -37.43 -0.48 -9.82
C SER A 151 -37.99 -1.38 -10.92
N VAL A 152 -37.11 -1.86 -11.81
CA VAL A 152 -37.40 -2.85 -12.84
C VAL A 152 -36.38 -3.97 -12.72
N ILE A 153 -36.84 -5.22 -12.65
CA ILE A 153 -35.97 -6.39 -12.57
C ILE A 153 -35.57 -6.77 -14.00
N PRO A 154 -34.31 -6.59 -14.42
CA PRO A 154 -33.90 -6.95 -15.77
C PRO A 154 -33.75 -8.47 -15.90
N ALA A 155 -33.89 -8.99 -17.13
CA ALA A 155 -33.72 -10.42 -17.41
C ALA A 155 -32.27 -10.90 -17.22
N ASP A 156 -31.31 -10.02 -17.51
CA ASP A 156 -29.88 -10.19 -17.28
C ASP A 156 -29.29 -8.85 -16.82
N GLY A 157 -28.18 -8.88 -16.08
CA GLY A 157 -27.51 -7.68 -15.61
C GLY A 157 -26.63 -7.01 -16.69
N ASN A 158 -26.13 -5.82 -16.39
CA ASN A 158 -25.30 -5.01 -17.29
C ASN A 158 -23.89 -5.57 -17.49
N GLY A 159 -23.47 -6.54 -16.67
CA GLY A 159 -22.11 -7.04 -16.65
C GLY A 159 -21.17 -6.20 -15.78
N LEU A 160 -19.99 -6.74 -15.53
CA LEU A 160 -18.92 -6.03 -14.85
C LEU A 160 -18.16 -5.17 -15.86
N ASN A 161 -17.73 -3.95 -15.46
CA ASN A 161 -16.86 -3.13 -16.29
C ASN A 161 -15.70 -3.99 -16.84
N PRO A 162 -15.50 -4.03 -18.17
CA PRO A 162 -14.49 -4.87 -18.81
C PRO A 162 -13.09 -4.79 -18.22
N LEU A 163 -12.63 -3.59 -17.82
CA LEU A 163 -11.29 -3.38 -17.23
C LEU A 163 -11.13 -4.05 -15.86
N LEU A 164 -12.24 -4.41 -15.21
CA LEU A 164 -12.26 -5.13 -13.94
C LEU A 164 -12.25 -6.65 -14.11
N GLN A 165 -12.37 -7.15 -15.35
CA GLN A 165 -12.32 -8.58 -15.68
C GLN A 165 -10.88 -9.06 -15.92
N ASN A 166 -9.96 -8.64 -15.04
CA ASN A 166 -8.55 -9.00 -15.02
C ASN A 166 -8.15 -9.51 -13.62
N PRO A 167 -7.29 -10.55 -13.50
CA PRO A 167 -6.81 -11.03 -12.20
C PRO A 167 -6.23 -9.94 -11.30
N GLY A 168 -5.60 -8.91 -11.87
CA GLY A 168 -5.09 -7.75 -11.15
C GLY A 168 -6.15 -7.07 -10.29
N MET A 169 -7.37 -6.86 -10.81
CA MET A 169 -8.47 -6.22 -10.07
C MET A 169 -9.11 -7.12 -9.00
N VAL A 170 -8.79 -8.41 -9.02
CA VAL A 170 -9.20 -9.30 -7.93
C VAL A 170 -8.30 -9.12 -6.71
N PHE A 171 -7.00 -8.87 -6.92
CA PHE A 171 -6.03 -8.81 -5.82
C PHE A 171 -5.69 -7.37 -5.38
N HIS A 172 -5.59 -6.43 -6.31
CA HIS A 172 -5.14 -5.06 -6.06
C HIS A 172 -6.07 -4.28 -5.10
N PRO A 173 -7.39 -4.14 -5.36
CA PRO A 173 -8.24 -3.36 -4.48
C PRO A 173 -8.27 -3.94 -3.06
N PRO A 174 -8.43 -5.27 -2.84
CA PRO A 174 -8.37 -5.83 -1.49
C PRO A 174 -7.08 -5.51 -0.72
N THR A 175 -5.91 -5.61 -1.34
CA THR A 175 -4.65 -5.28 -0.66
C THR A 175 -4.56 -3.79 -0.32
N LEU A 176 -5.03 -2.91 -1.22
CA LEU A 176 -5.12 -1.47 -0.95
C LEU A 176 -6.04 -1.16 0.25
N TYR A 177 -7.24 -1.75 0.29
CA TYR A 177 -8.19 -1.59 1.40
C TYR A 177 -7.64 -2.14 2.72
N LEU A 178 -6.95 -3.29 2.72
CA LEU A 178 -6.27 -3.82 3.91
C LEU A 178 -5.24 -2.82 4.46
N GLY A 179 -4.53 -2.11 3.58
CA GLY A 179 -3.60 -1.05 3.95
C GLY A 179 -4.31 0.18 4.55
N TYR A 180 -5.24 0.78 3.82
CA TYR A 180 -5.97 1.98 4.25
C TYR A 180 -6.73 1.78 5.56
N VAL A 181 -7.54 0.73 5.63
CA VAL A 181 -8.36 0.43 6.81
C VAL A 181 -7.46 0.03 7.98
N GLY A 182 -6.34 -0.64 7.70
CA GLY A 182 -5.39 -1.08 8.73
C GLY A 182 -4.82 0.08 9.56
N PHE A 183 -4.59 1.24 8.94
CA PHE A 183 -4.11 2.44 9.64
C PHE A 183 -5.12 3.06 10.62
N ALA A 184 -6.40 2.68 10.57
CA ALA A 184 -7.38 3.10 11.57
C ALA A 184 -7.01 2.63 12.98
N VAL A 185 -6.39 1.45 13.10
CA VAL A 185 -5.98 0.89 14.39
C VAL A 185 -4.86 1.71 15.05
N PRO A 186 -3.66 1.90 14.44
CA PRO A 186 -2.62 2.73 15.04
C PRO A 186 -3.07 4.18 15.28
N PHE A 187 -3.92 4.74 14.42
CA PHE A 187 -4.56 6.04 14.66
C PHE A 187 -5.42 6.04 15.94
N ALA A 188 -6.31 5.06 16.12
CA ALA A 188 -7.17 4.96 17.30
C ALA A 188 -6.37 4.80 18.60
N PHE A 189 -5.26 4.06 18.57
CA PHE A 189 -4.32 3.95 19.70
C PHE A 189 -3.63 5.27 20.02
N ALA A 190 -3.22 6.05 19.00
CA ALA A 190 -2.63 7.36 19.20
C ALA A 190 -3.64 8.34 19.82
N MET A 191 -4.88 8.36 19.32
CA MET A 191 -5.95 9.19 19.88
C MET A 191 -6.32 8.78 21.30
N ALA A 192 -6.38 7.48 21.59
CA ALA A 192 -6.59 6.96 22.94
C ALA A 192 -5.49 7.43 23.91
N ALA A 193 -4.22 7.36 23.51
CA ALA A 193 -3.11 7.85 24.33
C ALA A 193 -3.26 9.34 24.66
N LEU A 194 -3.72 10.16 23.72
CA LEU A 194 -3.96 11.60 23.93
C LEU A 194 -5.11 11.88 24.90
N VAL A 195 -6.22 11.16 24.76
CA VAL A 195 -7.37 11.28 25.65
C VAL A 195 -7.03 10.83 27.08
N MET A 196 -6.32 9.71 27.19
CA MET A 196 -5.88 9.16 28.47
C MET A 196 -4.78 10.00 29.14
N LYS A 197 -4.12 10.89 28.38
CA LYS A 197 -2.93 11.63 28.80
C LYS A 197 -1.74 10.72 29.17
N GLU A 198 -1.75 9.48 28.67
CA GLU A 198 -0.73 8.46 28.87
C GLU A 198 0.18 8.38 27.64
N LEU A 199 1.11 9.33 27.54
CA LEU A 199 1.87 9.65 26.31
C LEU A 199 3.24 8.95 26.22
N GLY A 200 3.34 7.77 26.84
CA GLY A 200 4.51 6.90 26.76
C GLY A 200 4.54 6.07 25.46
N ASP A 201 5.51 5.17 25.35
CA ASP A 201 5.73 4.37 24.13
C ASP A 201 4.88 3.09 24.06
N TRP A 202 3.97 2.89 25.01
CA TRP A 202 3.17 1.66 25.12
C TRP A 202 2.31 1.43 23.87
N TRP A 203 1.70 2.50 23.34
CA TRP A 203 0.77 2.42 22.20
C TRP A 203 1.53 2.08 20.92
N ILE A 204 2.72 2.65 20.74
CA ILE A 204 3.64 2.34 19.63
C ILE A 204 4.03 0.86 19.63
N LYS A 205 4.47 0.34 20.78
CA LYS A 205 4.87 -1.06 20.93
C LYS A 205 3.68 -2.00 20.65
N ARG A 206 2.47 -1.61 21.04
CA ARG A 206 1.25 -2.41 20.87
C ARG A 206 0.68 -2.40 19.45
N THR A 207 0.94 -1.33 18.69
CA THR A 207 0.44 -1.16 17.32
C THR A 207 1.47 -1.47 16.25
N ARG A 208 2.74 -1.70 16.59
CA ARG A 208 3.79 -2.02 15.61
C ARG A 208 3.39 -3.08 14.58
N GLY A 209 2.76 -4.17 15.03
CA GLY A 209 2.28 -5.23 14.13
C GLY A 209 1.25 -4.71 13.12
N TRP A 210 0.31 -3.88 13.58
CA TRP A 210 -0.68 -3.23 12.73
C TRP A 210 -0.05 -2.23 11.75
N ILE A 211 0.96 -1.47 12.18
CA ILE A 211 1.64 -0.50 11.31
C ILE A 211 2.35 -1.24 10.16
N LEU A 212 3.10 -2.31 10.45
CA LEU A 212 3.80 -3.09 9.42
C LEU A 212 2.84 -3.86 8.52
N PHE A 213 1.77 -4.43 9.08
CA PHE A 213 0.69 -5.04 8.31
C PHE A 213 0.08 -4.04 7.32
N SER A 214 -0.34 -2.87 7.80
CA SER A 214 -0.97 -1.85 6.96
C SER A 214 -0.02 -1.34 5.88
N TRP A 215 1.24 -1.12 6.24
CA TRP A 215 2.27 -0.65 5.32
C TRP A 215 2.60 -1.66 4.20
N VAL A 216 2.72 -2.96 4.51
CA VAL A 216 3.01 -3.98 3.47
C VAL A 216 1.82 -4.21 2.56
N PHE A 217 0.59 -4.21 3.10
CA PHE A 217 -0.61 -4.33 2.28
C PHE A 217 -0.84 -3.09 1.40
N LEU A 218 -0.54 -1.89 1.90
CA LEU A 218 -0.54 -0.67 1.08
C LEU A 218 0.52 -0.74 -0.03
N THR A 219 1.72 -1.24 0.27
CA THR A 219 2.77 -1.48 -0.72
C THR A 219 2.31 -2.44 -1.81
N LEU A 220 1.71 -3.58 -1.41
CA LEU A 220 1.14 -4.57 -2.33
C LEU A 220 -0.01 -3.98 -3.15
N GLY A 221 -0.87 -3.16 -2.54
CA GLY A 221 -1.91 -2.41 -3.24
C GLY A 221 -1.31 -1.57 -4.37
N ILE A 222 -0.37 -0.68 -4.06
CA ILE A 222 0.26 0.19 -5.05
C ILE A 222 0.90 -0.62 -6.19
N VAL A 223 1.69 -1.64 -5.85
CA VAL A 223 2.41 -2.45 -6.84
C VAL A 223 1.47 -3.29 -7.71
N PHE A 224 0.48 -3.95 -7.11
CA PHE A 224 -0.51 -4.72 -7.87
C PHE A 224 -1.38 -3.82 -8.75
N GLY A 225 -1.63 -2.57 -8.33
CA GLY A 225 -2.30 -1.57 -9.15
C GLY A 225 -1.48 -1.24 -10.40
N GLY A 226 -0.18 -0.97 -10.23
CA GLY A 226 0.71 -0.74 -11.36
C GLY A 226 0.89 -1.97 -12.27
N TRP A 227 0.89 -3.17 -11.69
CA TRP A 227 0.92 -4.42 -12.45
C TRP A 227 -0.36 -4.66 -13.26
N TRP A 228 -1.53 -4.33 -12.69
CA TRP A 228 -2.80 -4.34 -13.42
C TRP A 228 -2.80 -3.30 -14.54
N ALA A 229 -2.40 -2.06 -14.25
CA ALA A 229 -2.34 -0.98 -15.23
C ALA A 229 -1.46 -1.34 -16.43
N TYR A 230 -0.34 -2.03 -16.16
CA TYR A 230 0.55 -2.55 -17.19
C TYR A 230 -0.13 -3.55 -18.13
N ARG A 231 -1.03 -4.38 -17.62
CA ARG A 231 -1.69 -5.44 -18.40
C ARG A 231 -2.97 -4.95 -19.10
N GLU A 232 -3.68 -4.00 -18.51
CA GLU A 232 -5.05 -3.69 -18.93
C GLU A 232 -5.20 -2.33 -19.64
N LEU A 233 -4.40 -1.31 -19.30
CA LEU A 233 -4.62 0.04 -19.82
C LEU A 233 -4.04 0.26 -21.24
N GLY A 234 -3.30 -0.70 -21.79
CA GLY A 234 -2.91 -0.69 -23.21
C GLY A 234 -1.95 0.42 -23.64
N TRP A 235 -1.27 1.07 -22.68
CA TRP A 235 -0.40 2.23 -22.92
C TRP A 235 1.10 1.94 -22.74
N GLY A 236 1.45 0.73 -22.29
CA GLY A 236 2.83 0.26 -22.14
C GLY A 236 3.51 0.63 -20.82
N GLY A 237 2.76 1.17 -19.85
CA GLY A 237 3.30 1.68 -18.59
C GLY A 237 2.67 1.13 -17.31
N VAL A 238 3.38 1.29 -16.19
CA VAL A 238 2.94 0.85 -14.84
C VAL A 238 2.41 1.97 -13.95
N TRP A 239 2.63 3.23 -14.31
CA TRP A 239 2.28 4.39 -13.47
C TRP A 239 2.16 5.66 -14.30
N ALA A 240 1.08 6.43 -14.08
CA ALA A 240 0.73 7.65 -14.81
C ALA A 240 0.83 8.93 -13.99
N TRP A 241 1.05 8.81 -12.68
CA TRP A 241 0.76 9.89 -11.75
C TRP A 241 -0.71 10.32 -11.80
N ASP A 242 -1.60 9.34 -12.03
CA ASP A 242 -3.04 9.53 -11.97
C ASP A 242 -3.46 9.96 -10.54
N PRO A 243 -4.52 10.78 -10.37
CA PRO A 243 -4.92 11.25 -9.03
C PRO A 243 -5.19 10.14 -8.01
N VAL A 244 -5.71 8.98 -8.43
CA VAL A 244 -5.98 7.85 -7.53
C VAL A 244 -4.70 7.09 -7.19
N GLU A 245 -3.82 6.90 -8.19
CA GLU A 245 -2.45 6.41 -7.99
C GLU A 245 -1.72 7.27 -6.95
N ASN A 246 -1.69 8.59 -7.16
CA ASN A 246 -1.07 9.56 -6.26
C ASN A 246 -1.66 9.50 -4.85
N ALA A 247 -3.00 9.42 -4.76
CA ALA A 247 -3.69 9.37 -3.48
C ALA A 247 -3.32 8.13 -2.64
N SER A 248 -2.94 7.02 -3.28
CA SER A 248 -2.41 5.84 -2.59
C SER A 248 -0.96 5.99 -2.13
N LEU A 249 -0.16 6.77 -2.85
CA LEU A 249 1.25 6.98 -2.56
C LEU A 249 1.47 7.94 -1.37
N MET A 250 0.62 8.96 -1.21
CA MET A 250 0.71 9.93 -0.10
C MET A 250 0.66 9.31 1.31
N PRO A 251 -0.31 8.44 1.67
CA PRO A 251 -0.30 7.76 2.96
C PRO A 251 0.87 6.78 3.09
N TRP A 252 1.37 6.20 1.98
CA TRP A 252 2.55 5.34 2.02
C TRP A 252 3.82 6.10 2.43
N PHE A 253 4.02 7.32 1.93
CA PHE A 253 5.15 8.16 2.35
C PHE A 253 5.08 8.54 3.84
N THR A 254 3.92 9.02 4.29
CA THR A 254 3.73 9.41 5.70
C THR A 254 3.80 8.22 6.67
N ALA A 255 3.28 7.06 6.26
CA ALA A 255 3.45 5.80 7.01
C ALA A 255 4.91 5.35 7.09
N THR A 256 5.67 5.49 5.98
CA THR A 256 7.09 5.15 5.94
C THR A 256 7.87 6.08 6.87
N ALA A 257 7.57 7.38 6.87
CA ALA A 257 8.16 8.35 7.79
C ALA A 257 7.86 7.95 9.25
N PHE A 258 6.61 7.58 9.54
CA PHE A 258 6.17 7.14 10.86
C PHE A 258 6.91 5.89 11.35
N LEU A 259 7.04 4.86 10.50
CA LEU A 259 7.78 3.63 10.82
C LEU A 259 9.23 3.91 11.24
N HIS A 260 9.86 4.91 10.62
CA HIS A 260 11.23 5.30 10.91
C HIS A 260 11.32 6.21 12.14
N SER A 261 10.40 7.15 12.31
CA SER A 261 10.41 8.08 13.45
C SER A 261 10.08 7.42 14.79
N VAL A 262 9.23 6.39 14.77
CA VAL A 262 8.95 5.53 15.93
C VAL A 262 10.23 4.92 16.53
N ILE A 263 11.23 4.59 15.69
CA ILE A 263 12.52 4.04 16.17
C ILE A 263 13.26 5.06 17.03
N ILE A 264 13.21 6.35 16.67
CA ILE A 264 13.82 7.42 17.47
C ILE A 264 13.10 7.51 18.81
N GLN A 265 11.76 7.52 18.81
CA GLN A 265 11.00 7.63 20.05
C GLN A 265 11.32 6.48 21.00
N GLU A 266 11.29 5.23 20.54
CA GLU A 266 11.58 4.07 21.40
C GLU A 266 13.02 4.05 21.95
N ARG A 267 13.99 4.64 21.22
CA ARG A 267 15.40 4.62 21.63
C ARG A 267 15.88 5.86 22.37
N ARG A 268 15.26 7.02 22.12
CA ARG A 268 15.70 8.32 22.61
C ARG A 268 14.62 9.07 23.40
N GLY A 269 13.38 8.59 23.38
CA GLY A 269 12.23 9.29 23.94
C GLY A 269 11.87 10.57 23.19
N MET A 270 12.36 10.73 21.95
CA MET A 270 12.20 11.94 21.14
C MET A 270 11.16 11.83 20.03
N LEU A 271 10.74 12.96 19.45
CA LEU A 271 9.80 13.08 18.33
C LEU A 271 8.36 12.62 18.65
N LYS A 272 7.91 12.78 19.90
CA LYS A 272 6.56 12.34 20.31
C LYS A 272 5.44 13.05 19.55
N VAL A 273 5.49 14.38 19.49
CA VAL A 273 4.52 15.21 18.74
C VAL A 273 4.53 14.82 17.26
N TRP A 274 5.73 14.65 16.70
CA TRP A 274 5.93 14.29 15.30
C TRP A 274 5.30 12.95 14.94
N ASN A 275 5.48 11.92 15.78
CA ASN A 275 4.88 10.61 15.59
C ASN A 275 3.34 10.65 15.63
N LEU A 276 2.76 11.48 16.50
CA LEU A 276 1.31 11.69 16.53
C LEU A 276 0.79 12.41 15.28
N VAL A 277 1.51 13.44 14.81
CA VAL A 277 1.19 14.14 13.57
C VAL A 277 1.27 13.20 12.37
N LEU A 278 2.33 12.39 12.28
CA LEU A 278 2.52 11.46 11.15
C LEU A 278 1.42 10.40 11.07
N ILE A 279 0.99 9.82 12.20
CA ILE A 279 -0.09 8.83 12.17
C ILE A 279 -1.45 9.46 11.91
N LEU A 280 -1.70 10.68 12.42
CA LEU A 280 -2.87 11.48 12.07
C LEU A 280 -2.91 11.76 10.57
N LEU A 281 -1.79 12.21 9.99
CA LEU A 281 -1.67 12.46 8.55
C LEU A 281 -1.86 11.18 7.74
N THR A 282 -1.24 10.06 8.15
CA THR A 282 -1.35 8.77 7.44
C THR A 282 -2.80 8.31 7.33
N PHE A 283 -3.54 8.33 8.45
CA PHE A 283 -4.95 7.93 8.45
C PHE A 283 -5.83 8.94 7.70
N SER A 284 -5.59 10.24 7.88
CA SER A 284 -6.30 11.30 7.15
C SER A 284 -6.10 11.18 5.64
N LEU A 285 -4.88 10.89 5.19
CA LEU A 285 -4.55 10.67 3.77
C LEU A 285 -5.19 9.38 3.21
N SER A 286 -5.40 8.37 4.05
CA SER A 286 -6.14 7.15 3.65
C SER A 286 -7.64 7.44 3.41
N ILE A 287 -8.24 8.28 4.27
CA ILE A 287 -9.61 8.79 4.07
C ILE A 287 -9.68 9.71 2.86
N PHE A 288 -8.70 10.60 2.69
CA PHE A 288 -8.57 11.47 1.53
C PHE A 288 -8.44 10.67 0.21
N GLY A 289 -7.70 9.56 0.19
CA GLY A 289 -7.66 8.71 -1.00
C GLY A 289 -9.01 8.06 -1.33
N THR A 290 -9.81 7.74 -0.31
CA THR A 290 -11.20 7.31 -0.51
C THR A 290 -12.08 8.44 -1.03
N PHE A 291 -11.85 9.69 -0.58
CA PHE A 291 -12.51 10.88 -1.11
C PHE A 291 -12.19 11.11 -2.61
N ILE A 292 -10.90 11.07 -2.99
CA ILE A 292 -10.48 11.29 -4.38
C ILE A 292 -11.07 10.24 -5.32
N THR A 293 -11.05 8.96 -4.91
CA THR A 293 -11.59 7.85 -5.72
C THR A 293 -13.12 7.89 -5.92
N ARG A 294 -13.87 8.54 -5.01
CA ARG A 294 -15.34 8.46 -4.99
C ARG A 294 -16.07 9.78 -5.24
N SER A 295 -15.38 10.91 -5.13
CA SER A 295 -16.01 12.24 -5.27
C SER A 295 -16.32 12.62 -6.71
N GLY A 296 -15.60 12.07 -7.71
CA GLY A 296 -15.72 12.49 -9.11
C GLY A 296 -15.21 13.93 -9.38
N ILE A 297 -14.64 14.60 -8.37
CA ILE A 297 -14.16 15.98 -8.48
C ILE A 297 -12.90 16.04 -9.38
N ILE A 298 -12.09 14.99 -9.38
CA ILE A 298 -10.92 14.85 -10.26
C ILE A 298 -11.13 13.65 -11.18
N THR A 299 -10.92 13.85 -12.49
CA THR A 299 -10.94 12.76 -13.48
C THR A 299 -9.78 11.79 -13.23
N SER A 300 -10.08 10.50 -13.18
CA SER A 300 -9.07 9.45 -13.01
C SER A 300 -9.49 8.19 -13.77
N VAL A 301 -8.51 7.48 -14.33
CA VAL A 301 -8.73 6.19 -15.02
C VAL A 301 -9.02 5.04 -14.04
N HIS A 302 -8.75 5.26 -12.75
CA HIS A 302 -8.99 4.30 -11.66
C HIS A 302 -10.28 4.59 -10.88
N ALA A 303 -11.02 5.65 -11.23
CA ALA A 303 -12.24 6.05 -10.51
C ALA A 303 -13.49 5.38 -11.12
N PHE A 304 -13.89 4.24 -10.56
CA PHE A 304 -15.10 3.51 -10.95
C PHE A 304 -16.27 3.78 -10.00
N GLY A 305 -17.34 4.43 -10.48
CA GLY A 305 -18.55 4.71 -9.69
C GLY A 305 -18.43 5.98 -8.83
N GLN A 306 -18.61 7.14 -9.47
CA GLN A 306 -18.58 8.46 -8.86
C GLN A 306 -19.95 8.84 -8.29
N SER A 307 -19.99 9.59 -7.18
CA SER A 307 -21.24 10.11 -6.61
C SER A 307 -21.02 11.32 -5.70
N SER A 308 -22.11 11.91 -5.22
CA SER A 308 -22.12 13.02 -4.25
C SER A 308 -21.55 12.67 -2.86
N VAL A 309 -21.14 11.42 -2.63
CA VAL A 309 -20.57 10.95 -1.34
C VAL A 309 -19.26 11.65 -0.97
N GLY A 310 -18.58 12.25 -1.95
CA GLY A 310 -17.34 13.00 -1.73
C GLY A 310 -17.44 14.04 -0.59
N TYR A 311 -18.52 14.83 -0.53
CA TYR A 311 -18.66 15.87 0.49
C TYR A 311 -18.77 15.31 1.92
N VAL A 312 -19.36 14.13 2.07
CA VAL A 312 -19.50 13.46 3.38
C VAL A 312 -18.13 12.97 3.86
N PHE A 313 -17.29 12.45 2.96
CA PHE A 313 -15.90 12.12 3.29
C PHE A 313 -15.06 13.36 3.61
N LEU A 314 -15.25 14.47 2.87
CA LEU A 314 -14.55 15.71 3.14
C LEU A 314 -14.91 16.26 4.53
N ALA A 315 -16.19 16.27 4.90
CA ALA A 315 -16.62 16.67 6.23
C ALA A 315 -16.01 15.79 7.33
N PHE A 316 -16.02 14.46 7.14
CA PHE A 316 -15.42 13.54 8.10
C PHE A 316 -13.89 13.72 8.21
N LEU A 317 -13.21 13.94 7.09
CA LEU A 317 -11.78 14.25 7.05
C LEU A 317 -11.46 15.51 7.84
N LEU A 318 -12.22 16.60 7.64
CA LEU A 318 -12.06 17.84 8.39
C LEU A 318 -12.25 17.60 9.90
N ILE A 319 -13.27 16.84 10.31
CA ILE A 319 -13.51 16.50 11.71
C ILE A 319 -12.31 15.74 12.30
N ILE A 320 -11.80 14.70 11.61
CA ILE A 320 -10.64 13.91 12.08
C ILE A 320 -9.42 14.81 12.27
N VAL A 321 -9.11 15.63 11.27
CA VAL A 321 -7.94 16.51 11.28
C VAL A 321 -8.08 17.55 12.40
N THR A 322 -9.22 18.24 12.49
CA THR A 322 -9.46 19.27 13.51
C THR A 322 -9.41 18.70 14.93
N VAL A 323 -10.09 17.58 15.19
CA VAL A 323 -10.09 16.93 16.52
C VAL A 323 -8.70 16.40 16.85
N GLY A 324 -8.01 15.77 15.89
CA GLY A 324 -6.65 15.26 16.08
C GLY A 324 -5.65 16.38 16.42
N ILE A 325 -5.67 17.48 15.67
CA ILE A 325 -4.84 18.67 15.93
C ILE A 325 -5.18 19.25 17.30
N TYR A 326 -6.46 19.41 17.63
CA TYR A 326 -6.90 19.92 18.93
C TYR A 326 -6.39 19.05 20.09
N LEU A 327 -6.47 17.71 19.98
CA LEU A 327 -5.95 16.81 21.00
C LEU A 327 -4.44 16.87 21.13
N ILE A 328 -3.70 17.00 20.03
CA ILE A 328 -2.24 17.16 20.06
C ILE A 328 -1.87 18.50 20.71
N TRP A 329 -2.51 19.59 20.29
CA TRP A 329 -2.25 20.94 20.77
C TRP A 329 -2.52 21.08 22.27
N THR A 330 -3.67 20.61 22.75
CA THR A 330 -4.03 20.66 24.18
C THR A 330 -3.21 19.73 25.08
N ARG A 331 -2.37 18.86 24.49
CA ARG A 331 -1.43 17.98 25.21
C ARG A 331 0.02 18.31 24.91
N TYR A 332 0.28 19.42 24.22
CA TYR A 332 1.61 19.80 23.78
C TYR A 332 2.62 19.86 24.92
N ASP A 333 2.28 20.48 26.05
CA ASP A 333 3.19 20.59 27.20
C ASP A 333 3.55 19.22 27.82
N MET A 334 2.64 18.25 27.75
CA MET A 334 2.89 16.88 28.21
C MET A 334 3.70 16.06 27.19
N LEU A 335 3.59 16.41 25.92
CA LEU A 335 4.36 15.81 24.82
C LEU A 335 5.76 16.40 24.72
N LYS A 336 5.96 17.64 25.19
CA LYS A 336 7.22 18.37 25.09
C LYS A 336 8.31 17.63 25.85
N GLU A 337 9.39 17.37 25.13
CA GLU A 337 10.57 16.71 25.67
C GLU A 337 11.31 17.69 26.59
N LYS A 338 11.78 17.20 27.75
CA LYS A 338 12.49 18.05 28.73
C LYS A 338 13.90 18.45 28.25
N ASN A 339 14.54 17.66 27.38
CA ASN A 339 15.87 17.94 26.81
C ASN A 339 16.06 17.33 25.40
N PRO A 340 15.33 17.79 24.36
CA PRO A 340 15.50 17.29 23.00
C PRO A 340 16.69 17.95 22.34
N ARG A 341 17.86 17.32 22.35
CA ARG A 341 19.00 17.82 21.56
C ARG A 341 19.46 16.75 20.58
N ILE A 342 19.30 17.05 19.30
CA ILE A 342 20.12 16.44 18.26
C ILE A 342 21.55 16.96 18.50
N GLU A 343 22.38 16.10 19.07
CA GLU A 343 23.76 16.46 19.47
C GLU A 343 24.67 16.70 18.25
N SER A 344 24.31 16.17 17.08
CA SER A 344 25.11 16.30 15.86
C SER A 344 24.27 16.20 14.59
N PHE A 345 24.53 17.07 13.62
CA PHE A 345 23.98 17.00 12.26
C PHE A 345 24.43 15.75 11.49
N VAL A 346 25.50 15.08 11.93
CA VAL A 346 26.03 13.82 11.37
C VAL A 346 25.85 12.71 12.40
N SER A 347 24.61 12.26 12.54
CA SER A 347 24.21 11.19 13.46
C SER A 347 23.09 10.37 12.85
N LYS A 348 22.87 9.18 13.41
CA LYS A 348 21.73 8.34 13.02
C LYS A 348 20.40 9.05 13.28
N GLU A 349 20.29 9.79 14.38
CA GLU A 349 19.14 10.63 14.72
C GLU A 349 18.82 11.65 13.61
N SER A 350 19.84 12.39 13.16
CA SER A 350 19.70 13.38 12.08
C SER A 350 19.34 12.75 10.75
N ALA A 351 19.95 11.61 10.40
CA ALA A 351 19.61 10.90 9.18
C ALA A 351 18.14 10.44 9.14
N PHE A 352 17.61 9.95 10.26
CA PHE A 352 16.19 9.62 10.39
C PHE A 352 15.30 10.87 10.27
N LEU A 353 15.69 12.02 10.84
CA LEU A 353 14.95 13.27 10.69
C LEU A 353 14.94 13.75 9.23
N TYR A 354 16.09 13.77 8.55
CA TYR A 354 16.17 14.15 7.14
C TYR A 354 15.32 13.23 6.26
N ASN A 355 15.36 11.92 6.51
CA ASN A 355 14.49 10.95 5.85
C ASN A 355 13.01 11.31 6.01
N ASN A 356 12.59 11.68 7.22
CA ASN A 356 11.20 12.09 7.49
C ASN A 356 10.82 13.35 6.71
N ILE A 357 11.69 14.37 6.70
CA ILE A 357 11.45 15.62 5.98
C ILE A 357 11.32 15.36 4.48
N ILE A 358 12.20 14.54 3.89
CA ILE A 358 12.15 14.21 2.46
C ILE A 358 10.89 13.42 2.12
N LEU A 359 10.50 12.43 2.94
CA LEU A 359 9.25 11.67 2.73
C LEU A 359 8.00 12.56 2.81
N LEU A 360 7.96 13.51 3.75
CA LEU A 360 6.89 14.51 3.80
C LEU A 360 6.94 15.48 2.62
N GLY A 361 8.13 15.84 2.16
CA GLY A 361 8.33 16.61 0.93
C GLY A 361 7.76 15.91 -0.30
N LEU A 362 8.01 14.60 -0.45
CA LEU A 362 7.42 13.77 -1.50
C LEU A 362 5.89 13.71 -1.38
N ALA A 363 5.37 13.51 -0.16
CA ALA A 363 3.93 13.51 0.08
C ALA A 363 3.29 14.86 -0.27
N PHE A 364 3.92 15.96 0.13
CA PHE A 364 3.46 17.32 -0.15
C PHE A 364 3.53 17.65 -1.64
N ALA A 365 4.64 17.35 -2.33
CA ALA A 365 4.78 17.57 -3.77
C ALA A 365 3.72 16.80 -4.56
N THR A 366 3.47 15.54 -4.16
CA THR A 366 2.45 14.69 -4.78
C THR A 366 1.03 15.20 -4.50
N PHE A 367 0.74 15.60 -3.25
CA PHE A 367 -0.53 16.22 -2.88
C PHE A 367 -0.78 17.50 -3.66
N TRP A 368 0.22 18.39 -3.70
CA TRP A 368 0.15 19.66 -4.40
C TRP A 368 -0.12 19.45 -5.90
N GLY A 369 0.69 18.62 -6.57
CA GLY A 369 0.47 18.32 -7.99
C GLY A 369 -0.90 17.73 -8.29
N THR A 370 -1.45 16.93 -7.38
CA THR A 370 -2.77 16.31 -7.53
C THR A 370 -3.92 17.30 -7.34
N ILE A 371 -3.82 18.22 -6.39
CA ILE A 371 -4.89 19.16 -6.03
C ILE A 371 -4.79 20.50 -6.78
N PHE A 372 -3.61 20.84 -7.30
CA PHE A 372 -3.37 22.10 -8.00
C PHE A 372 -4.33 22.36 -9.18
N PRO A 373 -4.70 21.36 -10.02
CA PRO A 373 -5.76 21.52 -11.01
C PRO A 373 -7.07 22.08 -10.45
N LEU A 374 -7.53 21.56 -9.31
CA LEU A 374 -8.77 22.01 -8.66
C LEU A 374 -8.65 23.44 -8.12
N ILE A 375 -7.50 23.78 -7.55
CA ILE A 375 -7.25 25.15 -7.05
C ILE A 375 -7.23 26.14 -8.21
N SER A 376 -6.56 25.78 -9.32
CA SER A 376 -6.50 26.62 -10.54
C SER A 376 -7.89 26.86 -11.12
N GLU A 377 -8.71 25.81 -11.20
CA GLU A 377 -10.09 25.93 -11.67
C GLU A 377 -10.92 26.81 -10.73
N ALA A 378 -10.85 26.60 -9.42
CA ALA A 378 -11.64 27.35 -8.44
C ALA A 378 -11.26 28.83 -8.35
N VAL A 379 -9.97 29.17 -8.52
CA VAL A 379 -9.48 30.55 -8.36
C VAL A 379 -9.44 31.32 -9.68
N LYS A 380 -9.00 30.66 -10.78
CA LYS A 380 -8.79 31.32 -12.07
C LYS A 380 -9.81 30.92 -13.14
N GLY A 381 -10.66 29.92 -12.88
CA GLY A 381 -11.56 29.36 -13.90
C GLY A 381 -10.85 28.54 -14.98
N VAL A 382 -9.54 28.24 -14.81
CA VAL A 382 -8.74 27.54 -15.82
C VAL A 382 -8.42 26.13 -15.35
N LYS A 383 -8.90 25.14 -16.12
CA LYS A 383 -8.52 23.73 -15.96
C LYS A 383 -7.12 23.52 -16.52
N ILE A 384 -6.20 23.12 -15.66
CA ILE A 384 -4.85 22.70 -16.02
C ILE A 384 -4.69 21.21 -15.74
N SER A 385 -3.85 20.53 -16.52
CA SER A 385 -3.47 19.14 -16.24
C SER A 385 -2.04 19.09 -15.74
N VAL A 386 -1.82 18.34 -14.66
CA VAL A 386 -0.48 18.10 -14.10
C VAL A 386 -0.19 16.61 -14.28
N GLY A 387 0.75 16.30 -15.18
CA GLY A 387 1.12 14.92 -15.53
C GLY A 387 2.56 14.55 -15.16
N PRO A 388 3.06 13.41 -15.67
CA PRO A 388 4.38 12.88 -15.36
C PRO A 388 5.56 13.88 -15.42
N PRO A 389 5.62 14.84 -16.35
CA PRO A 389 6.74 15.80 -16.40
C PRO A 389 6.92 16.60 -15.10
N PHE A 390 5.83 17.03 -14.46
CA PHE A 390 5.90 17.74 -13.17
C PHE A 390 6.39 16.81 -12.06
N PHE A 391 5.73 15.67 -11.89
CA PHE A 391 6.03 14.77 -10.79
C PHE A 391 7.43 14.17 -10.89
N ASN A 392 7.87 13.74 -12.07
CA ASN A 392 9.22 13.21 -12.25
C ASN A 392 10.28 14.29 -11.98
N ARG A 393 10.05 15.54 -12.42
CA ARG A 393 10.99 16.65 -12.17
C ARG A 393 11.15 16.95 -10.68
N VAL A 394 10.07 16.89 -9.91
CA VAL A 394 10.08 17.22 -8.47
C VAL A 394 10.48 16.02 -7.60
N ASN A 395 9.90 14.85 -7.87
CA ASN A 395 10.04 13.67 -7.01
C ASN A 395 11.32 12.88 -7.28
N SER A 396 11.82 12.80 -8.52
CA SER A 396 13.05 12.02 -8.80
C SER A 396 14.27 12.49 -8.00
N PRO A 397 14.57 13.81 -7.89
CA PRO A 397 15.65 14.29 -7.02
C PRO A 397 15.44 13.92 -5.54
N LEU A 398 14.20 13.99 -5.04
CA LEU A 398 13.88 13.65 -3.65
C LEU A 398 14.05 12.14 -3.38
N PHE A 399 13.65 11.28 -4.33
CA PHE A 399 13.91 9.85 -4.26
C PHE A 399 15.41 9.53 -4.29
N LEU A 400 16.19 10.25 -5.11
CA LEU A 400 17.64 10.09 -5.12
C LEU A 400 18.23 10.46 -3.75
N LEU A 401 17.79 11.55 -3.12
CA LEU A 401 18.21 11.91 -1.77
C LEU A 401 17.86 10.84 -0.72
N LEU A 402 16.68 10.20 -0.82
CA LEU A 402 16.34 9.06 0.03
C LEU A 402 17.29 7.89 -0.18
N LEU A 403 17.67 7.61 -1.42
CA LEU A 403 18.62 6.54 -1.76
C LEU A 403 20.01 6.81 -1.14
N VAL A 404 20.48 8.06 -1.18
CA VAL A 404 21.71 8.48 -0.48
C VAL A 404 21.58 8.31 1.03
N LEU A 405 20.47 8.73 1.64
CA LEU A 405 20.29 8.55 3.08
C LEU A 405 20.21 7.07 3.47
N MET A 406 19.57 6.24 2.65
CA MET A 406 19.47 4.80 2.85
C MET A 406 20.83 4.10 2.79
N SER A 407 21.78 4.60 2.00
CA SER A 407 23.14 4.03 1.92
C SER A 407 24.01 4.41 3.11
N VAL A 408 23.86 5.64 3.63
CA VAL A 408 24.72 6.20 4.69
C VAL A 408 24.19 5.90 6.09
N CYS A 409 22.87 5.97 6.32
CA CYS A 409 22.26 5.87 7.65
C CYS A 409 22.64 4.60 8.44
N PRO A 410 22.67 3.38 7.85
CA PRO A 410 23.06 2.17 8.57
C PRO A 410 24.48 2.24 9.15
N LEU A 411 25.37 2.98 8.48
CA LEU A 411 26.79 3.10 8.80
C LEU A 411 27.11 4.15 9.87
N LEU A 412 26.14 5.02 10.21
CA LEU A 412 26.25 6.04 11.25
C LEU A 412 26.02 5.47 12.65
N ALA A 413 26.69 6.06 13.64
CA ALA A 413 26.44 5.78 15.06
C ALA A 413 25.33 6.69 15.62
N TRP A 414 24.73 6.28 16.75
CA TRP A 414 23.85 7.13 17.54
C TRP A 414 24.65 8.24 18.24
N ARG A 415 24.03 9.39 18.50
CA ARG A 415 24.62 10.64 19.03
C ARG A 415 25.66 11.28 18.13
N ARG A 416 26.81 10.63 17.97
CA ARG A 416 27.94 11.15 17.19
C ARG A 416 28.68 10.01 16.50
N THR A 417 28.94 10.18 15.21
CA THR A 417 29.82 9.28 14.46
C THR A 417 31.23 9.86 14.44
N SER A 418 32.24 9.06 14.81
CA SER A 418 33.64 9.49 14.66
C SER A 418 34.03 9.52 13.18
N LEU A 419 34.74 10.56 12.74
CA LEU A 419 35.16 10.71 11.34
C LEU A 419 35.95 9.50 10.83
N LYS A 420 36.92 9.01 11.63
CA LYS A 420 37.70 7.81 11.31
C LYS A 420 36.83 6.56 11.18
N GLY A 421 35.80 6.43 12.03
CA GLY A 421 34.85 5.32 11.97
C GLY A 421 33.94 5.39 10.74
N ALA A 422 33.45 6.59 10.41
CA ALA A 422 32.63 6.85 9.23
C ALA A 422 33.40 6.54 7.95
N VAL A 423 34.62 7.07 7.78
CA VAL A 423 35.47 6.83 6.61
C VAL A 423 35.75 5.34 6.43
N ARG A 424 36.15 4.64 7.50
CA ARG A 424 36.40 3.19 7.43
C ARG A 424 35.14 2.39 7.06
N ASN A 425 33.96 2.83 7.47
CA ASN A 425 32.71 2.17 7.14
C ASN A 425 32.24 2.46 5.72
N LEU A 426 32.52 3.66 5.22
CA LEU A 426 32.12 4.14 3.90
C LEU A 426 33.10 3.78 2.79
N LEU A 427 34.38 3.50 3.10
CA LEU A 427 35.42 3.31 2.10
C LEU A 427 35.03 2.30 1.01
N ILE A 428 34.74 1.04 1.39
CA ILE A 428 34.41 -0.01 0.41
C ILE A 428 33.11 0.32 -0.36
N PRO A 429 31.98 0.61 0.31
CA PRO A 429 30.74 0.92 -0.43
C PRO A 429 30.84 2.15 -1.32
N ALA A 430 31.48 3.23 -0.84
CA ALA A 430 31.65 4.47 -1.62
C ALA A 430 32.63 4.28 -2.78
N SER A 431 33.73 3.54 -2.60
CA SER A 431 34.64 3.23 -3.70
C SER A 431 33.96 2.42 -4.81
N LEU A 432 33.17 1.40 -4.47
CA LEU A 432 32.43 0.63 -5.47
C LEU A 432 31.36 1.47 -6.17
N MET A 433 30.68 2.35 -5.44
CA MET A 433 29.77 3.33 -6.04
C MET A 433 30.50 4.27 -7.01
N LEU A 434 31.64 4.83 -6.61
CA LEU A 434 32.41 5.78 -7.44
C LEU A 434 32.96 5.08 -8.69
N LEU A 435 33.42 3.84 -8.57
CA LEU A 435 33.87 3.02 -9.70
C LEU A 435 32.73 2.65 -10.65
N SER A 436 31.50 2.51 -10.14
CA SER A 436 30.35 2.19 -10.99
C SER A 436 29.95 3.35 -11.92
N LEU A 437 30.21 4.61 -11.55
CA LEU A 437 29.88 5.78 -12.37
C LEU A 437 30.53 5.74 -13.77
N PRO A 438 31.88 5.66 -13.90
CA PRO A 438 32.50 5.60 -15.23
C PRO A 438 32.13 4.32 -15.98
N LEU A 439 31.94 3.19 -15.29
CA LEU A 439 31.53 1.93 -15.95
C LEU A 439 30.13 2.04 -16.57
N LEU A 440 29.18 2.61 -15.84
CA LEU A 440 27.82 2.84 -16.33
C LEU A 440 27.81 3.87 -17.47
N TYR A 441 28.58 4.95 -17.33
CA TYR A 441 28.73 5.97 -18.39
C TYR A 441 29.27 5.35 -19.68
N LEU A 442 30.35 4.56 -19.59
CA LEU A 442 30.94 3.86 -20.74
C LEU A 442 30.01 2.79 -21.34
N SER A 443 29.07 2.25 -20.56
CA SER A 443 28.04 1.31 -21.05
C SER A 443 26.88 2.00 -21.79
N GLY A 444 26.89 3.33 -21.92
CA GLY A 444 25.86 4.12 -22.61
C GLY A 444 24.84 4.79 -21.70
N ILE A 445 24.97 4.68 -20.37
CA ILE A 445 24.10 5.36 -19.40
C ILE A 445 24.71 6.72 -19.07
N SER A 446 24.43 7.72 -19.92
CA SER A 446 24.99 9.08 -19.81
C SER A 446 24.10 10.07 -19.08
N GLU A 447 22.81 9.81 -18.97
CA GLU A 447 21.87 10.69 -18.27
C GLU A 447 22.11 10.72 -16.75
N PHE A 448 22.05 11.92 -16.16
CA PHE A 448 22.34 12.15 -14.74
C PHE A 448 21.51 11.25 -13.81
N MET A 449 20.19 11.25 -13.96
CA MET A 449 19.30 10.53 -13.03
C MET A 449 19.52 9.01 -13.02
N PRO A 450 19.43 8.28 -14.14
CA PRO A 450 19.63 6.83 -14.13
C PRO A 450 21.06 6.44 -13.71
N LEU A 451 22.08 7.22 -14.10
CA LEU A 451 23.47 6.99 -13.69
C LEU A 451 23.60 6.98 -12.16
N PHE A 452 23.04 8.00 -11.49
CA PHE A 452 23.09 8.10 -10.04
C PHE A 452 22.14 7.11 -9.35
N PHE A 453 20.95 6.83 -9.89
CA PHE A 453 20.06 5.81 -9.32
C PHE A 453 20.72 4.43 -9.27
N TYR A 454 21.37 3.99 -10.35
CA TYR A 454 22.07 2.70 -10.35
C TYR A 454 23.31 2.70 -9.45
N SER A 455 24.10 3.76 -9.48
CA SER A 455 25.32 3.86 -8.65
C SER A 455 24.99 3.86 -7.15
N PHE A 456 23.99 4.66 -6.73
CA PHE A 456 23.56 4.68 -5.33
C PHE A 456 22.79 3.42 -4.93
N SER A 457 22.12 2.74 -5.87
CA SER A 457 21.54 1.41 -5.63
C SER A 457 22.62 0.40 -5.26
N LEU A 458 23.74 0.38 -6.00
CA LEU A 458 24.91 -0.44 -5.66
C LEU A 458 25.47 -0.05 -4.29
N PHE A 459 25.58 1.25 -4.00
CA PHE A 459 26.04 1.73 -2.69
C PHE A 459 25.18 1.17 -1.55
N VAL A 460 23.85 1.25 -1.66
CA VAL A 460 22.94 0.69 -0.64
C VAL A 460 23.17 -0.82 -0.49
N ILE A 461 23.17 -1.58 -1.58
CA ILE A 461 23.34 -3.04 -1.53
C ILE A 461 24.65 -3.41 -0.83
N VAL A 462 25.77 -2.80 -1.23
CA VAL A 462 27.08 -3.08 -0.64
C VAL A 462 27.11 -2.67 0.84
N SER A 463 26.56 -1.50 1.20
CA SER A 463 26.46 -1.06 2.60
C SER A 463 25.68 -2.05 3.47
N LEU A 464 24.56 -2.58 2.97
CA LEU A 464 23.73 -3.54 3.69
C LEU A 464 24.41 -4.92 3.78
N LEU A 465 24.95 -5.45 2.67
CA LEU A 465 25.68 -6.72 2.66
C LEU A 465 26.88 -6.71 3.61
N ARG A 466 27.58 -5.57 3.70
CA ARG A 466 28.66 -5.38 4.66
C ARG A 466 28.20 -5.55 6.11
N GLU A 467 27.01 -5.06 6.47
CA GLU A 467 26.46 -5.21 7.84
C GLU A 467 26.10 -6.68 8.16
N PHE A 468 25.66 -7.46 7.17
CA PHE A 468 25.52 -8.92 7.33
C PHE A 468 26.88 -9.60 7.52
N TYR A 469 27.88 -9.23 6.71
CA TYR A 469 29.23 -9.79 6.79
C TYR A 469 29.90 -9.51 8.13
N ILE A 470 29.91 -8.26 8.59
CA ILE A 470 30.55 -7.87 9.87
C ILE A 470 29.84 -8.50 11.06
N GLY A 471 28.50 -8.50 11.05
CA GLY A 471 27.72 -9.14 12.12
C GLY A 471 28.02 -10.64 12.23
N THR A 472 28.15 -11.32 11.08
CA THR A 472 28.47 -12.75 11.02
C THR A 472 29.90 -13.02 11.47
N ARG A 473 30.87 -12.26 10.97
CA ARG A 473 32.29 -12.37 11.36
C ARG A 473 32.50 -12.13 12.84
N SER A 474 31.77 -11.19 13.44
CA SER A 474 31.83 -10.91 14.88
C SER A 474 31.39 -12.12 15.71
N GLY A 475 30.31 -12.81 15.31
CA GLY A 475 29.87 -14.04 15.98
C GLY A 475 30.89 -15.18 15.88
N VAL A 476 31.53 -15.35 14.71
CA VAL A 476 32.60 -16.35 14.55
C VAL A 476 33.79 -16.05 15.46
N LYS A 477 34.27 -14.79 15.46
CA LYS A 477 35.47 -14.40 16.22
C LYS A 477 35.26 -14.40 17.73
N HIS A 478 34.10 -13.92 18.20
CA HIS A 478 33.88 -13.69 19.63
C HIS A 478 33.05 -14.76 20.32
N ARG A 479 32.27 -15.56 19.58
CA ARG A 479 31.43 -16.63 20.14
C ARG A 479 31.87 -18.04 19.71
N GLY A 480 32.92 -18.15 18.89
CA GLY A 480 33.42 -19.45 18.41
C GLY A 480 32.44 -20.20 17.50
N GLU A 481 31.41 -19.53 17.00
CA GLU A 481 30.38 -20.14 16.17
C GLU A 481 30.90 -20.45 14.76
N ARG A 482 30.41 -21.54 14.12
CA ARG A 482 30.61 -21.76 12.68
C ARG A 482 29.94 -20.66 11.88
N TRP A 483 30.46 -20.32 10.69
CA TRP A 483 29.97 -19.19 9.87
C TRP A 483 28.46 -19.22 9.63
N PHE A 484 27.93 -20.36 9.18
CA PHE A 484 26.50 -20.53 8.91
C PHE A 484 25.65 -20.35 10.19
N ALA A 485 26.08 -20.95 11.31
CA ALA A 485 25.40 -20.80 12.59
C ALA A 485 25.40 -19.34 13.05
N SER A 486 26.53 -18.63 12.93
CA SER A 486 26.64 -17.21 13.24
C SER A 486 25.70 -16.35 12.41
N PHE A 487 25.58 -16.63 11.11
CA PHE A 487 24.67 -15.91 10.22
C PHE A 487 23.21 -16.13 10.63
N ILE A 488 22.79 -17.38 10.86
CA ILE A 488 21.42 -17.70 11.30
C ILE A 488 21.11 -17.06 12.66
N ASN A 489 22.05 -17.13 13.60
CA ASN A 489 21.92 -16.49 14.91
C ASN A 489 21.82 -14.96 14.81
N LEU A 490 22.59 -14.34 13.92
CA LEU A 490 22.55 -12.91 13.68
C LEU A 490 21.15 -12.44 13.24
N ILE A 491 20.63 -13.06 12.18
CA ILE A 491 19.33 -12.68 11.60
C ILE A 491 18.15 -13.06 12.50
N SER A 492 18.26 -14.16 13.25
CA SER A 492 17.19 -14.65 14.13
C SER A 492 17.12 -13.87 15.46
N ASN A 493 18.25 -13.41 15.99
CA ASN A 493 18.25 -12.61 17.22
C ASN A 493 17.89 -11.14 16.98
N ASN A 494 18.08 -10.64 15.75
CA ASN A 494 17.89 -9.23 15.40
C ASN A 494 16.88 -9.04 14.25
N ARG A 495 15.78 -9.79 14.27
CA ARG A 495 14.79 -9.85 13.18
C ARG A 495 14.30 -8.49 12.71
N ARG A 496 13.99 -7.57 13.63
CA ARG A 496 13.56 -6.19 13.28
C ARG A 496 14.59 -5.45 12.44
N ARG A 497 15.89 -5.57 12.78
CA ARG A 497 16.97 -4.86 12.07
C ARG A 497 17.22 -5.49 10.70
N TYR A 498 17.46 -6.79 10.67
CA TYR A 498 17.82 -7.47 9.42
C TYR A 498 16.62 -7.67 8.48
N GLY A 499 15.40 -7.83 9.01
CA GLY A 499 14.19 -7.76 8.19
C GLY A 499 14.02 -6.38 7.54
N GLY A 500 14.32 -5.31 8.28
CA GLY A 500 14.39 -3.96 7.70
C GLY A 500 15.46 -3.83 6.61
N PHE A 501 16.64 -4.44 6.77
CA PHE A 501 17.66 -4.44 5.71
C PHE A 501 17.19 -5.20 4.45
N VAL A 502 16.51 -6.34 4.61
CA VAL A 502 15.91 -7.06 3.48
C VAL A 502 14.86 -6.19 2.78
N VAL A 503 14.01 -5.48 3.53
CA VAL A 503 13.05 -4.52 2.94
C VAL A 503 13.75 -3.46 2.09
N HIS A 504 14.82 -2.84 2.60
CA HIS A 504 15.57 -1.85 1.84
C HIS A 504 16.21 -2.42 0.57
N ILE A 505 16.74 -3.66 0.60
CA ILE A 505 17.21 -4.35 -0.62
C ILE A 505 16.08 -4.50 -1.63
N GLY A 506 14.89 -4.88 -1.18
CA GLY A 506 13.70 -4.95 -2.04
C GLY A 506 13.31 -3.60 -2.65
N ILE A 507 13.39 -2.50 -1.88
CA ILE A 507 13.19 -1.13 -2.40
C ILE A 507 14.23 -0.80 -3.47
N VAL A 508 15.50 -1.19 -3.30
CA VAL A 508 16.53 -0.99 -4.33
C VAL A 508 16.18 -1.72 -5.62
N PHE A 509 15.70 -2.97 -5.55
CA PHE A 509 15.26 -3.70 -6.74
C PHE A 509 14.08 -3.02 -7.45
N VAL A 510 13.14 -2.44 -6.68
CA VAL A 510 12.07 -1.61 -7.25
C VAL A 510 12.62 -0.39 -7.96
N ILE A 511 13.55 0.34 -7.36
CA ILE A 511 14.19 1.51 -7.98
C ILE A 511 14.93 1.14 -9.26
N VAL A 512 15.67 0.02 -9.26
CA VAL A 512 16.37 -0.47 -10.46
C VAL A 512 15.38 -0.76 -11.59
N GLY A 513 14.28 -1.48 -11.29
CA GLY A 513 13.26 -1.79 -12.29
C GLY A 513 12.55 -0.56 -12.83
N LEU A 514 12.18 0.39 -11.97
CA LEU A 514 11.53 1.64 -12.37
C LEU A 514 12.48 2.59 -13.10
N THR A 515 13.79 2.56 -12.81
CA THR A 515 14.79 3.33 -13.56
C THR A 515 14.96 2.77 -14.97
N GLY A 516 15.01 1.44 -15.11
CA GLY A 516 15.04 0.74 -16.39
C GLY A 516 13.84 1.11 -17.27
N TYR A 517 12.65 0.96 -16.70
CA TYR A 517 11.38 1.32 -17.33
C TYR A 517 11.29 2.83 -17.66
N GLY A 518 11.59 3.70 -16.70
CA GLY A 518 11.33 5.13 -16.82
C GLY A 518 12.27 5.89 -17.76
N TYR A 519 13.52 5.43 -17.92
CA TYR A 519 14.54 6.12 -18.72
C TYR A 519 14.91 5.40 -20.02
N PHE A 520 14.71 4.08 -20.11
CA PHE A 520 15.18 3.28 -21.25
C PHE A 520 14.07 2.54 -21.99
N GLN A 521 12.80 2.88 -21.72
CA GLN A 521 11.68 2.37 -22.49
C GLN A 521 11.82 2.76 -23.96
N TYR A 522 11.57 1.78 -24.84
CA TYR A 522 11.42 2.01 -26.27
C TYR A 522 9.96 1.76 -26.66
N LYS A 523 9.38 2.65 -27.48
CA LYS A 523 7.97 2.59 -27.91
C LYS A 523 7.84 3.13 -29.32
N GLU A 524 7.30 2.31 -30.23
CA GLU A 524 7.10 2.68 -31.63
C GLU A 524 5.88 1.95 -32.22
N ASN A 525 5.27 2.54 -33.25
CA ASN A 525 4.13 1.95 -33.95
C ASN A 525 4.58 1.36 -35.29
N TYR A 526 4.09 0.18 -35.61
CA TYR A 526 4.33 -0.49 -36.89
C TYR A 526 3.00 -0.85 -37.51
N THR A 527 2.82 -0.50 -38.79
CA THR A 527 1.71 -0.99 -39.59
C THR A 527 2.21 -2.13 -40.45
N LEU A 528 1.57 -3.30 -40.34
CA LEU A 528 1.99 -4.52 -41.02
C LEU A 528 0.82 -5.16 -41.76
N VAL A 529 1.07 -5.66 -42.96
CA VAL A 529 0.14 -6.57 -43.66
C VAL A 529 0.44 -8.03 -43.33
N PRO A 530 -0.53 -8.96 -43.48
CA PRO A 530 -0.28 -10.37 -43.22
C PRO A 530 0.91 -10.91 -44.02
N GLY A 531 1.84 -11.57 -43.33
CA GLY A 531 3.10 -12.09 -43.88
C GLY A 531 4.30 -11.17 -43.73
N GLU A 532 4.08 -9.87 -43.48
CA GLU A 532 5.14 -8.87 -43.31
C GLU A 532 5.84 -9.00 -41.94
N GLN A 533 7.06 -8.46 -41.85
CA GLN A 533 7.84 -8.44 -40.63
C GLN A 533 8.40 -7.05 -40.31
N ALA A 534 8.37 -6.68 -39.04
CA ALA A 534 9.08 -5.53 -38.49
C ALA A 534 10.34 -5.99 -37.74
N LYS A 535 11.45 -5.29 -37.94
CA LYS A 535 12.68 -5.47 -37.15
C LYS A 535 12.75 -4.40 -36.07
N VAL A 536 12.76 -4.81 -34.81
CA VAL A 536 12.72 -3.94 -33.64
C VAL A 536 13.83 -4.32 -32.68
N LYS A 537 14.93 -3.55 -32.69
CA LYS A 537 16.18 -3.92 -32.00
C LYS A 537 16.61 -5.37 -32.35
N ASP A 538 16.72 -6.24 -31.34
CA ASP A 538 17.07 -7.66 -31.50
C ASP A 538 15.88 -8.56 -31.87
N TYR A 539 14.67 -7.99 -31.96
CA TYR A 539 13.45 -8.72 -32.28
C TYR A 539 13.09 -8.61 -33.76
N THR A 540 12.54 -9.69 -34.30
CA THR A 540 11.81 -9.70 -35.56
C THR A 540 10.39 -10.15 -35.28
N LEU A 541 9.43 -9.30 -35.61
CA LEU A 541 8.01 -9.50 -35.38
C LEU A 541 7.35 -9.77 -36.73
N LYS A 542 6.90 -11.00 -36.96
CA LYS A 542 6.20 -11.37 -38.18
C LYS A 542 4.71 -11.47 -37.90
N PHE A 543 3.93 -10.64 -38.59
CA PHE A 543 2.47 -10.65 -38.47
C PHE A 543 1.90 -11.72 -39.41
N GLU A 544 1.12 -12.66 -38.88
CA GLU A 544 0.56 -13.78 -39.66
C GLU A 544 -0.90 -13.56 -40.06
N GLY A 545 -1.63 -12.71 -39.33
CA GLY A 545 -3.03 -12.41 -39.59
C GLY A 545 -3.83 -12.20 -38.31
N LEU A 546 -5.11 -11.84 -38.49
CA LEU A 546 -6.07 -11.68 -37.42
C LEU A 546 -6.83 -12.98 -37.16
N GLN A 547 -7.12 -13.26 -35.89
CA GLN A 547 -7.93 -14.38 -35.44
C GLN A 547 -9.07 -13.87 -34.56
N SER A 548 -10.31 -14.18 -34.93
CA SER A 548 -11.46 -13.94 -34.06
C SER A 548 -11.64 -15.11 -33.07
N LEU A 549 -11.90 -14.79 -31.82
CA LEU A 549 -12.16 -15.75 -30.76
C LEU A 549 -13.47 -15.39 -30.04
N GLN A 550 -14.26 -16.38 -29.69
CA GLN A 550 -15.45 -16.19 -28.86
C GLN A 550 -15.11 -16.59 -27.42
N GLY A 551 -15.04 -15.60 -26.53
CA GLY A 551 -14.93 -15.79 -25.10
C GLY A 551 -16.29 -16.09 -24.45
N ARG A 552 -16.27 -16.25 -23.12
CA ARG A 552 -17.47 -16.63 -22.34
C ARG A 552 -18.55 -15.54 -22.35
N ASN A 553 -18.14 -14.28 -22.25
CA ASN A 553 -18.98 -13.09 -22.23
C ASN A 553 -18.47 -11.96 -23.12
N TYR A 554 -17.48 -12.24 -23.96
CA TYR A 554 -16.91 -11.29 -24.92
C TYR A 554 -16.58 -12.00 -26.24
N SER A 555 -16.51 -11.24 -27.33
CA SER A 555 -15.81 -11.65 -28.55
C SER A 555 -14.49 -10.91 -28.63
N SER A 556 -13.44 -11.52 -29.16
CA SER A 556 -12.14 -10.85 -29.34
C SER A 556 -11.59 -10.99 -30.75
N LEU A 557 -10.74 -10.03 -31.11
CA LEU A 557 -9.97 -10.02 -32.33
C LEU A 557 -8.50 -9.90 -31.96
N SER A 558 -7.72 -10.93 -32.27
CA SER A 558 -6.32 -11.06 -31.88
C SER A 558 -5.39 -11.01 -33.09
N ALA A 559 -4.29 -10.28 -32.98
CA ALA A 559 -3.22 -10.31 -33.98
C ALA A 559 -2.22 -11.41 -33.67
N LEU A 560 -2.00 -12.34 -34.60
CA LEU A 560 -1.01 -13.41 -34.45
C LEU A 560 0.37 -12.90 -34.87
N VAL A 561 1.26 -12.69 -33.89
CA VAL A 561 2.61 -12.17 -34.13
C VAL A 561 3.65 -13.22 -33.72
N LYS A 562 4.35 -13.80 -34.70
CA LYS A 562 5.51 -14.65 -34.44
C LYS A 562 6.69 -13.78 -34.04
N VAL A 563 7.29 -14.10 -32.92
CA VAL A 563 8.42 -13.34 -32.36
C VAL A 563 9.70 -14.16 -32.51
N TYR A 564 10.73 -13.53 -33.07
CA TYR A 564 12.08 -14.06 -33.11
C TYR A 564 13.00 -13.09 -32.36
N LYS A 565 13.97 -13.62 -31.60
CA LYS A 565 15.02 -12.82 -30.95
C LYS A 565 16.37 -13.32 -31.44
N SER A 566 17.15 -12.45 -32.07
CA SER A 566 18.44 -12.81 -32.69
C SER A 566 18.32 -14.04 -33.61
N GLY A 567 17.26 -14.10 -34.41
CA GLY A 567 16.96 -15.21 -35.32
C GLY A 567 16.33 -16.47 -34.69
N LYS A 568 16.30 -16.59 -33.35
CA LYS A 568 15.68 -17.74 -32.67
C LYS A 568 14.21 -17.50 -32.39
N PHE A 569 13.35 -18.43 -32.79
CA PHE A 569 11.91 -18.37 -32.52
C PHE A 569 11.63 -18.37 -31.02
N GLN A 570 10.81 -17.41 -30.57
CA GLN A 570 10.48 -17.16 -29.17
C GLN A 570 9.03 -17.52 -28.83
N GLY A 571 8.19 -17.81 -29.81
CA GLY A 571 6.77 -18.08 -29.66
C GLY A 571 5.87 -17.11 -30.43
N ILE A 572 4.56 -17.24 -30.23
CA ILE A 572 3.53 -16.40 -30.83
C ILE A 572 2.93 -15.51 -29.74
N MET A 573 2.99 -14.20 -29.95
CA MET A 573 2.31 -13.22 -29.12
C MET A 573 0.97 -12.86 -29.76
N LYS A 574 -0.04 -12.65 -28.91
CA LYS A 574 -1.44 -12.51 -29.33
C LYS A 574 -2.11 -11.29 -28.70
N PRO A 575 -1.67 -10.05 -28.98
CA PRO A 575 -2.39 -8.87 -28.51
C PRO A 575 -3.80 -8.88 -29.12
N GLU A 576 -4.81 -8.50 -28.34
CA GLU A 576 -6.20 -8.57 -28.79
C GLU A 576 -7.04 -7.37 -28.35
N LYS A 577 -8.15 -7.16 -29.06
CA LYS A 577 -9.22 -6.26 -28.70
C LYS A 577 -10.44 -7.09 -28.31
N ARG A 578 -10.97 -6.87 -27.11
CA ARG A 578 -12.16 -7.55 -26.61
C ARG A 578 -13.37 -6.65 -26.69
N PHE A 579 -14.48 -7.20 -27.15
CA PHE A 579 -15.77 -6.55 -27.29
C PHE A 579 -16.75 -7.21 -26.32
N TYR A 580 -17.25 -6.42 -25.37
CA TYR A 580 -18.24 -6.82 -24.38
C TYR A 580 -19.60 -6.21 -24.74
N LYS A 581 -20.67 -6.72 -24.14
CA LYS A 581 -22.02 -6.17 -24.35
C LYS A 581 -22.04 -4.68 -24.00
N ARG A 582 -22.47 -3.82 -24.95
CA ARG A 582 -22.79 -2.39 -24.74
C ARG A 582 -21.64 -1.50 -24.24
N GLU A 583 -20.39 -1.94 -24.38
CA GLU A 583 -19.21 -1.20 -23.93
C GLU A 583 -18.21 -0.96 -25.06
N GLN A 584 -17.35 0.03 -24.88
CA GLN A 584 -16.21 0.25 -25.77
C GLN A 584 -15.23 -0.94 -25.69
N PRO A 585 -14.54 -1.28 -26.80
CA PRO A 585 -13.61 -2.40 -26.79
C PRO A 585 -12.44 -2.15 -25.84
N THR A 586 -12.07 -3.15 -25.05
CA THR A 586 -10.86 -3.11 -24.23
C THR A 586 -9.66 -3.71 -24.94
N THR A 587 -8.49 -3.28 -24.50
CA THR A 587 -7.21 -3.76 -25.04
C THR A 587 -6.65 -4.80 -24.10
N GLU A 588 -6.31 -5.96 -24.63
CA GLU A 588 -5.57 -6.99 -23.91
C GLU A 588 -4.22 -7.14 -24.57
N VAL A 589 -3.19 -6.79 -23.82
CA VAL A 589 -1.84 -6.70 -24.34
C VAL A 589 -1.16 -8.05 -24.31
N ALA A 590 -0.27 -8.30 -25.27
CA ALA A 590 0.61 -9.45 -25.19
C ALA A 590 1.93 -9.02 -24.55
N ILE A 591 2.33 -9.72 -23.50
CA ILE A 591 3.59 -9.49 -22.79
C ILE A 591 4.41 -10.76 -22.83
N LYS A 592 5.65 -10.65 -23.30
CA LYS A 592 6.67 -11.67 -23.10
C LYS A 592 7.59 -11.20 -21.99
N ASP A 593 7.27 -11.65 -20.78
CA ASP A 593 8.00 -11.30 -19.55
C ASP A 593 9.42 -11.89 -19.58
N SER A 594 10.43 -11.11 -19.13
CA SER A 594 11.76 -11.64 -18.84
C SER A 594 12.43 -10.90 -17.69
N LEU A 595 13.55 -11.43 -17.16
CA LEU A 595 14.27 -10.79 -16.04
C LEU A 595 14.97 -9.48 -16.41
N PHE A 596 15.18 -9.21 -17.69
CA PHE A 596 15.98 -8.06 -18.15
C PHE A 596 15.20 -7.12 -19.06
N GLN A 597 14.20 -7.62 -19.77
CA GLN A 597 13.48 -6.85 -20.76
C GLN A 597 12.16 -7.53 -21.12
N ASP A 598 11.05 -6.81 -20.96
CA ASP A 598 9.76 -7.28 -21.45
C ASP A 598 9.57 -6.79 -22.88
N LEU A 599 9.10 -7.69 -23.76
CA LEU A 599 8.53 -7.31 -25.05
C LEU A 599 7.01 -7.22 -24.89
N TYR A 600 6.44 -6.10 -25.29
CA TYR A 600 5.05 -5.76 -25.05
C TYR A 600 4.42 -5.29 -26.35
N LEU A 601 3.29 -5.90 -26.72
CA LEU A 601 2.57 -5.61 -27.96
C LEU A 601 1.15 -5.17 -27.66
N ILE A 602 0.71 -4.13 -28.34
CA ILE A 602 -0.66 -3.62 -28.32
C ILE A 602 -1.20 -3.67 -29.74
N LEU A 603 -2.42 -4.20 -29.90
CA LEU A 603 -3.18 -4.05 -31.12
C LEU A 603 -3.88 -2.68 -31.08
N SER A 604 -3.35 -1.70 -31.81
CA SER A 604 -3.83 -0.32 -31.75
C SER A 604 -4.99 -0.07 -32.73
N GLY A 605 -4.96 -0.72 -33.88
CA GLY A 605 -6.01 -0.66 -34.90
C GLY A 605 -5.79 -1.69 -36.00
N TRP A 606 -6.78 -1.84 -36.87
CA TRP A 606 -6.72 -2.66 -38.08
C TRP A 606 -7.59 -2.04 -39.16
N GLU A 607 -7.26 -2.30 -40.42
CA GLU A 607 -7.96 -1.80 -41.60
C GLU A 607 -8.68 -2.93 -42.35
N ASN A 608 -9.53 -2.55 -43.30
CA ASN A 608 -10.32 -3.50 -44.10
C ASN A 608 -9.47 -4.38 -45.04
N ASP A 609 -8.26 -3.94 -45.37
CA ASP A 609 -7.30 -4.70 -46.18
C ASP A 609 -6.55 -5.80 -45.38
N GLY A 610 -6.85 -5.92 -44.08
CA GLY A 610 -6.23 -6.87 -43.17
C GLY A 610 -4.92 -6.39 -42.55
N SER A 611 -4.49 -5.15 -42.84
CA SER A 611 -3.36 -4.52 -42.17
C SER A 611 -3.68 -4.21 -40.71
N VAL A 612 -2.66 -4.25 -39.86
CA VAL A 612 -2.76 -3.95 -38.42
C VAL A 612 -1.74 -2.92 -38.01
N THR A 613 -2.12 -2.01 -37.12
CA THR A 613 -1.18 -1.15 -36.40
C THR A 613 -0.88 -1.76 -35.04
N LEU A 614 0.38 -2.16 -34.84
CA LEU A 614 0.90 -2.68 -33.59
C LEU A 614 1.78 -1.63 -32.91
N THR A 615 1.45 -1.27 -31.66
CA THR A 615 2.40 -0.54 -30.82
C THR A 615 3.31 -1.54 -30.13
N VAL A 616 4.61 -1.44 -30.41
CA VAL A 616 5.66 -2.29 -29.85
C VAL A 616 6.36 -1.50 -28.75
N VAL A 617 6.37 -2.06 -27.54
CA VAL A 617 7.03 -1.49 -26.38
C VAL A 617 8.07 -2.48 -25.85
N ILE A 618 9.22 -1.95 -25.49
CA ILE A 618 10.32 -2.67 -24.86
C ILE A 618 10.58 -2.02 -23.50
N ASN A 619 10.42 -2.79 -22.42
CA ASN A 619 10.57 -2.32 -21.05
C ASN A 619 11.75 -3.00 -20.35
N PRO A 620 12.90 -2.32 -20.19
CA PRO A 620 14.05 -2.87 -19.50
C PRO A 620 13.82 -3.00 -17.99
N PHE A 621 14.28 -4.11 -17.41
CA PHE A 621 14.34 -4.39 -15.96
C PHE A 621 13.04 -4.32 -15.17
N LEU A 622 11.87 -4.14 -15.80
CA LEU A 622 10.62 -3.94 -15.07
C LEU A 622 10.28 -5.09 -14.12
N SER A 623 10.66 -6.33 -14.46
CA SER A 623 10.53 -7.51 -13.60
C SER A 623 11.14 -7.34 -12.20
N TRP A 624 12.19 -6.53 -12.06
CA TRP A 624 12.84 -6.25 -10.78
C TRP A 624 11.97 -5.45 -9.82
N ALA A 625 10.98 -4.68 -10.34
CA ALA A 625 9.95 -4.08 -9.49
C ALA A 625 9.08 -5.13 -8.80
N TRP A 626 8.73 -6.20 -9.52
CA TRP A 626 7.93 -7.30 -8.98
C TRP A 626 8.76 -8.15 -8.00
N VAL A 627 9.99 -8.50 -8.38
CA VAL A 627 10.93 -9.24 -7.52
C VAL A 627 11.22 -8.45 -6.24
N GLY A 628 11.51 -7.15 -6.36
CA GLY A 628 11.76 -6.26 -5.24
C GLY A 628 10.60 -6.20 -4.26
N THR A 629 9.37 -6.17 -4.77
CA THR A 629 8.16 -6.22 -3.94
C THR A 629 8.05 -7.54 -3.17
N GLY A 630 8.36 -8.68 -3.80
CA GLY A 630 8.45 -9.97 -3.11
C GLY A 630 9.47 -9.94 -1.96
N VAL A 631 10.64 -9.34 -2.19
CA VAL A 631 11.68 -9.17 -1.16
C VAL A 631 11.21 -8.26 -0.01
N ILE A 632 10.48 -7.19 -0.30
CA ILE A 632 9.86 -6.31 0.72
C ILE A 632 8.91 -7.11 1.62
N VAL A 633 8.06 -7.95 1.03
CA VAL A 633 7.12 -8.79 1.79
C VAL A 633 7.89 -9.76 2.70
N LEU A 634 8.89 -10.47 2.17
CA LEU A 634 9.72 -11.40 2.95
C LEU A 634 10.44 -10.71 4.11
N GLY A 635 11.03 -9.54 3.86
CA GLY A 635 11.70 -8.75 4.90
C GLY A 635 10.73 -8.26 5.98
N THR A 636 9.51 -7.88 5.59
CA THR A 636 8.47 -7.43 6.52
C THR A 636 7.95 -8.57 7.39
N ILE A 637 7.64 -9.71 6.78
CA ILE A 637 7.24 -10.93 7.51
C ILE A 637 8.33 -11.26 8.54
N TRP A 638 9.59 -11.32 8.12
CA TRP A 638 10.70 -11.59 9.03
C TRP A 638 10.78 -10.58 10.19
N ALA A 639 10.54 -9.29 9.93
CA ALA A 639 10.58 -8.23 10.94
C ALA A 639 9.40 -8.25 11.94
N VAL A 640 8.32 -8.97 11.65
CA VAL A 640 7.13 -9.09 12.52
C VAL A 640 7.18 -10.34 13.39
N ILE A 641 7.77 -11.45 12.93
CA ILE A 641 7.76 -12.71 13.67
C ILE A 641 8.46 -12.53 15.04
N PRO A 642 7.77 -12.80 16.17
CA PRO A 642 8.33 -12.61 17.50
C PRO A 642 9.57 -13.48 17.71
N ARG A 643 10.63 -12.90 18.31
CA ARG A 643 11.85 -13.64 18.64
C ARG A 643 11.48 -14.84 19.52
N ARG A 644 12.01 -16.02 19.19
CA ARG A 644 11.93 -17.19 20.08
C ARG A 644 12.62 -16.79 21.39
N ARG A 645 11.86 -16.71 22.49
CA ARG A 645 12.44 -16.48 23.82
C ARG A 645 13.31 -17.68 24.16
N LYS A 646 14.45 -17.43 24.80
CA LYS A 646 15.28 -18.53 25.30
C LYS A 646 14.59 -19.12 26.53
N GLU A 647 14.77 -20.42 26.76
CA GLU A 647 14.11 -21.14 27.88
C GLU A 647 14.35 -20.45 29.22
N TRP A 648 15.59 -20.04 29.50
CA TRP A 648 15.93 -19.29 30.71
C TRP A 648 15.20 -17.93 30.87
N GLU A 649 14.87 -17.24 29.76
CA GLU A 649 14.06 -15.99 29.83
C GLU A 649 12.60 -16.30 30.19
N THR A 650 12.15 -17.51 29.89
CA THR A 650 10.80 -18.00 30.19
C THR A 650 10.76 -18.47 31.65
N GLU A 651 11.78 -19.20 32.09
CA GLU A 651 11.97 -19.62 33.49
C GLU A 651 12.12 -18.42 34.45
N LEU A 652 12.85 -17.36 34.07
CA LEU A 652 12.94 -16.14 34.86
C LEU A 652 11.57 -15.45 35.00
N LEU A 653 10.79 -15.37 33.93
CA LEU A 653 9.45 -14.79 33.97
C LEU A 653 8.51 -15.62 34.84
N GLU A 654 8.61 -16.94 34.80
CA GLU A 654 7.86 -17.84 35.69
C GLU A 654 8.28 -17.64 37.14
N LYS A 655 9.59 -17.53 37.42
CA LYS A 655 10.12 -17.29 38.75
C LYS A 655 9.69 -15.92 39.31
N ASP A 656 9.76 -14.87 38.50
CA ASP A 656 9.30 -13.52 38.87
C ASP A 656 7.78 -13.49 39.09
N LEU A 657 7.01 -14.21 38.27
CA LEU A 657 5.57 -14.37 38.44
C LEU A 657 5.23 -15.13 39.73
N ILE A 658 5.97 -16.20 40.04
CA ILE A 658 5.82 -16.96 41.30
C ILE A 658 6.17 -16.09 42.51
N LEU A 659 7.24 -15.30 42.44
CA LEU A 659 7.64 -14.39 43.52
C LEU A 659 6.59 -13.29 43.74
N TYR A 660 6.07 -12.71 42.65
CA TYR A 660 4.98 -11.73 42.70
C TYR A 660 3.69 -12.33 43.30
N LEU A 661 3.31 -13.54 42.89
CA LEU A 661 2.14 -14.25 43.43
C LEU A 661 2.31 -14.66 44.90
N LYS A 662 3.55 -14.89 45.35
CA LYS A 662 3.88 -15.15 46.77
C LYS A 662 3.93 -13.87 47.62
N GLY A 663 3.58 -12.71 47.07
CA GLY A 663 3.59 -11.44 47.80
C GLY A 663 5.00 -10.90 48.10
N VAL A 664 6.03 -11.52 47.52
CA VAL A 664 7.41 -11.06 47.65
C VAL A 664 7.63 -9.95 46.63
N LYS A 665 7.34 -8.71 47.04
CA LYS A 665 7.72 -7.53 46.25
C LYS A 665 9.26 -7.49 46.18
N GLY A 666 9.79 -7.61 44.96
CA GLY A 666 11.20 -7.85 44.69
C GLY A 666 12.17 -6.77 45.20
N LEU A 667 13.42 -7.23 45.37
CA LEU A 667 14.65 -6.44 45.46
C LEU A 667 14.90 -5.64 44.18
#